data_AF-E4PTG2-F1
#
_entry.id   AF-E4PTG2-F1
#
_cell.length_a   1.000
_cell.length_b   1.000
_cell.length_c   1.000
_cell.angle_alpha   90.00
_cell.angle_beta   90.00
_cell.angle_gamma   90.00
#
_symmetry.space_group_name_H-M   'P 1'
#
loop_
_entity.id
_entity.type
_entity.pdbx_description
1 polymer ?
#
loop_
_entity_poly.entity_id
_entity_poly.type
_entity_poly.pdbx_seq_one_letter_code
_entity_poly.pdbx_strand_id
1 'polypeptide(L)'
;MSYKIKDLTFRSKKSSLDKVNLIADDGQIVDIVIDNEQQMNFFKKVLLGKKKNKTGRFQIDDFDIINRGFTRKNVEFIKHDTWIQRVIPSKWVLILSLLFDQNFLRSASVKYIGKKYEYLSLVASKGEVNDKKLRQNIDNLISDYINTKTREEQKALYDAINDLKKHNQKKYLEIPEQWPIQIKLLSKAIENLKTELRTASIMLMFQQTLWDNVYTLNELRDNCSCEYNAKHSSNKKLKKSWKKFTYQQTYYAVNKQLKIISAKIVELRTSIFHKNRKLNQFRAQWNFEFRKYLKALALLENDKSKRFTWAEQDKKQEYFIDWRKANQQTLTDIENKQKQEFIEPIRNTAKALSEEIIFLIHQYHERVLSDELEYVEKRKFLNMKKQKKKEIKSVFKQAVEKMTNSVNKYNIKFEWFIKSGVKYLSLNIVYLKILKAINLSKRNIIFSNITKHLSEKEFFQLFETIKSIKHHHLLMTFIFLNDSIEDVYNLDKKIYFVNNQLEVKPETQQEIKQELKEMPIIDIFDILLKRSENSINKISYELIDKNQIKIQDRRWILNNCILKSNGFVFFNPFKISLEFKDPNDLCLEVKIIKSKKYVDKFMHCAITKNKEKIYFYNKDKTFIENEKTMLYINKNAISNII
;
A
#
# COMPACT_ATOMS: atom_id res chain seq x y z
N MET A 1 -8.60 4.98 5.83
CA MET A 1 -9.67 4.26 5.09
C MET A 1 -9.21 3.92 3.68
N SER A 2 -9.22 2.64 3.33
CA SER A 2 -8.54 2.11 2.16
C SER A 2 -9.30 2.40 0.86
N TYR A 3 -10.62 2.14 0.84
CA TYR A 3 -11.48 2.34 -0.32
C TYR A 3 -12.87 2.85 0.10
N LYS A 4 -13.34 3.98 -0.46
CA LYS A 4 -14.72 4.49 -0.32
C LYS A 4 -15.31 4.80 -1.67
N ILE A 5 -16.43 4.20 -2.00
CA ILE A 5 -17.33 4.63 -3.06
C ILE A 5 -18.71 4.80 -2.42
N LYS A 6 -19.23 6.03 -2.43
CA LYS A 6 -20.54 6.34 -1.86
C LYS A 6 -21.40 7.08 -2.88
N ASP A 7 -22.55 6.50 -3.19
CA ASP A 7 -23.57 7.03 -4.09
C ASP A 7 -23.00 7.48 -5.45
N LEU A 8 -22.02 6.73 -5.98
CA LEU A 8 -21.30 7.10 -7.18
C LEU A 8 -22.14 6.80 -8.43
N THR A 9 -22.35 7.83 -9.25
CA THR A 9 -23.00 7.73 -10.58
C THR A 9 -22.06 8.21 -11.68
N PHE A 10 -22.35 7.87 -12.94
CA PHE A 10 -21.44 8.09 -14.05
C PHE A 10 -21.99 9.08 -15.09
N ARG A 11 -21.09 9.81 -15.76
CA ARG A 11 -21.48 10.72 -16.86
C ARG A 11 -21.82 10.02 -18.17
N SER A 12 -21.44 8.75 -18.29
CA SER A 12 -21.61 7.96 -19.52
C SER A 12 -23.09 7.64 -19.72
N LYS A 13 -23.66 7.94 -20.91
CA LYS A 13 -25.03 7.53 -21.27
C LYS A 13 -25.20 6.00 -21.34
N LYS A 14 -24.11 5.25 -21.54
CA LYS A 14 -24.06 3.78 -21.53
C LYS A 14 -23.33 3.28 -20.27
N SER A 15 -23.91 3.45 -19.09
CA SER A 15 -23.40 2.85 -17.86
C SER A 15 -24.06 1.50 -17.63
N SER A 16 -23.26 0.45 -17.45
CA SER A 16 -23.77 -0.88 -17.05
C SER A 16 -23.99 -0.98 -15.54
N LEU A 17 -23.76 0.10 -14.78
CA LEU A 17 -24.09 0.21 -13.36
C LEU A 17 -24.52 1.65 -13.13
N ASP A 18 -25.72 1.85 -12.60
CA ASP A 18 -26.28 3.19 -12.39
C ASP A 18 -25.73 3.82 -11.12
N LYS A 19 -25.56 3.00 -10.08
CA LYS A 19 -25.11 3.42 -8.76
C LYS A 19 -24.15 2.40 -8.15
N VAL A 20 -23.10 2.91 -7.53
CA VAL A 20 -22.07 2.08 -6.87
C VAL A 20 -21.87 2.54 -5.44
N ASN A 21 -22.00 1.59 -4.51
CA ASN A 21 -21.63 1.71 -3.12
C ASN A 21 -20.61 0.62 -2.76
N LEU A 22 -19.46 1.03 -2.23
CA LEU A 22 -18.39 0.13 -1.77
C LEU A 22 -17.63 0.81 -0.62
N ILE A 23 -17.56 0.17 0.54
CA ILE A 23 -16.74 0.62 1.66
C ILE A 23 -15.80 -0.53 2.03
N ALA A 24 -14.51 -0.23 2.04
CA ALA A 24 -13.47 -1.14 2.50
C ALA A 24 -12.54 -0.37 3.45
N ASP A 25 -12.65 -0.66 4.74
CA ASP A 25 -11.81 -0.06 5.77
C ASP A 25 -10.41 -0.68 5.79
N ASP A 26 -9.51 0.00 6.49
CA ASP A 26 -8.12 -0.43 6.62
C ASP A 26 -8.03 -1.83 7.24
N GLY A 27 -7.34 -2.74 6.56
CA GLY A 27 -7.17 -4.12 7.04
C GLY A 27 -8.33 -5.06 6.74
N GLN A 28 -9.37 -4.63 6.02
CA GLN A 28 -10.51 -5.51 5.70
C GLN A 28 -10.21 -6.48 4.54
N ILE A 29 -10.97 -7.58 4.51
CA ILE A 29 -11.11 -8.45 3.35
C ILE A 29 -12.54 -8.27 2.87
N VAL A 30 -12.72 -7.86 1.62
CA VAL A 30 -14.03 -7.54 1.05
C VAL A 30 -14.25 -8.40 -0.18
N ASP A 31 -15.38 -9.09 -0.23
CA ASP A 31 -15.81 -9.88 -1.37
C ASP A 31 -16.86 -9.11 -2.19
N ILE A 32 -16.66 -9.09 -3.51
CA ILE A 32 -17.53 -8.46 -4.48
C ILE A 32 -17.85 -9.49 -5.56
N VAL A 33 -19.13 -9.77 -5.78
CA VAL A 33 -19.62 -10.69 -6.80
C VAL A 33 -20.40 -9.90 -7.85
N ILE A 34 -19.98 -10.03 -9.11
CA ILE A 34 -20.67 -9.46 -10.28
C ILE A 34 -20.72 -10.54 -11.36
N ASP A 35 -21.89 -11.16 -11.51
CA ASP A 35 -22.17 -12.25 -12.45
C ASP A 35 -22.16 -11.80 -13.92
N ASN A 36 -22.68 -10.61 -14.20
CA ASN A 36 -22.73 -10.07 -15.55
C ASN A 36 -21.37 -9.55 -16.03
N GLU A 37 -20.86 -10.09 -17.14
CA GLU A 37 -19.54 -9.72 -17.67
C GLU A 37 -19.41 -8.23 -18.04
N GLN A 38 -20.47 -7.61 -18.59
CA GLN A 38 -20.44 -6.20 -18.96
C GLN A 38 -20.36 -5.30 -17.72
N GLN A 39 -21.15 -5.62 -16.69
CA GLN A 39 -21.12 -4.93 -15.39
C GLN A 39 -19.77 -5.12 -14.70
N MET A 40 -19.23 -6.33 -14.70
CA MET A 40 -17.92 -6.67 -14.16
C MET A 40 -16.80 -5.86 -14.85
N ASN A 41 -16.78 -5.85 -16.18
CA ASN A 41 -15.82 -5.08 -16.96
C ASN A 41 -15.97 -3.56 -16.76
N PHE A 42 -17.20 -3.07 -16.60
CA PHE A 42 -17.46 -1.68 -16.26
C PHE A 42 -16.92 -1.35 -14.87
N PHE A 43 -17.21 -2.15 -13.86
CA PHE A 43 -16.77 -1.95 -12.49
C PHE A 43 -15.25 -2.03 -12.34
N LYS A 44 -14.56 -2.96 -13.04
CA LYS A 44 -13.09 -2.96 -13.15
C LYS A 44 -12.55 -1.62 -13.66
N LYS A 45 -13.21 -0.98 -14.63
CA LYS A 45 -12.82 0.36 -15.13
C LYS A 45 -13.09 1.46 -14.09
N VAL A 46 -14.14 1.33 -13.27
CA VAL A 46 -14.41 2.22 -12.13
C VAL A 46 -13.29 2.10 -11.12
N LEU A 47 -13.00 0.89 -10.64
CA LEU A 47 -11.96 0.64 -9.64
C LEU A 47 -10.55 1.04 -10.11
N LEU A 48 -10.31 1.08 -11.44
CA LEU A 48 -9.06 1.55 -12.07
C LEU A 48 -9.01 3.08 -12.28
N GLY A 49 -10.00 3.84 -11.84
CA GLY A 49 -10.08 5.30 -12.02
C GLY A 49 -10.19 5.73 -13.49
N LYS A 50 -10.73 4.87 -14.37
CA LYS A 50 -10.90 5.16 -15.81
C LYS A 50 -12.27 5.75 -16.16
N LYS A 51 -13.25 5.66 -15.25
CA LYS A 51 -14.62 6.20 -15.46
C LYS A 51 -14.77 7.54 -14.73
N LYS A 52 -15.36 8.52 -15.42
CA LYS A 52 -15.66 9.84 -14.85
C LYS A 52 -16.98 9.81 -14.09
N ASN A 53 -16.96 10.32 -12.87
CA ASN A 53 -18.12 10.44 -12.00
C ASN A 53 -19.00 11.66 -12.39
N LYS A 54 -20.32 11.50 -12.23
CA LYS A 54 -21.30 12.58 -12.31
C LYS A 54 -21.56 13.13 -10.91
N THR A 55 -22.05 12.27 -10.02
CA THR A 55 -22.27 12.53 -8.58
C THR A 55 -21.63 11.46 -7.70
N GLY A 56 -21.69 11.64 -6.38
CA GLY A 56 -21.13 10.72 -5.39
C GLY A 56 -19.66 10.95 -5.05
N ARG A 57 -19.15 10.15 -4.12
CA ARG A 57 -17.79 10.22 -3.60
C ARG A 57 -17.01 8.96 -3.97
N PHE A 58 -15.77 9.15 -4.40
CA PHE A 58 -14.83 8.05 -4.62
C PHE A 58 -13.49 8.45 -3.97
N GLN A 59 -13.04 7.66 -3.00
CA GLN A 59 -11.87 7.88 -2.16
C GLN A 59 -10.99 6.63 -2.12
N ILE A 60 -9.66 6.79 -2.19
CA ILE A 60 -8.67 5.73 -1.97
C ILE A 60 -7.60 6.29 -1.01
N ASP A 61 -7.26 5.54 0.03
CA ASP A 61 -6.32 5.96 1.09
C ASP A 61 -6.63 7.35 1.65
N ASP A 62 -7.91 7.60 1.91
CA ASP A 62 -8.48 8.88 2.34
C ASP A 62 -8.37 10.06 1.34
N PHE A 63 -7.90 9.85 0.11
CA PHE A 63 -7.85 10.88 -0.94
C PHE A 63 -8.99 10.74 -1.95
N ASP A 64 -9.75 11.82 -2.18
CA ASP A 64 -10.84 11.88 -3.17
C ASP A 64 -10.35 12.09 -4.63
N ILE A 65 -9.04 12.02 -4.88
CA ILE A 65 -8.43 12.35 -6.17
C ILE A 65 -8.21 11.08 -6.94
N ILE A 66 -9.13 10.76 -7.85
CA ILE A 66 -9.12 9.45 -8.49
C ILE A 66 -9.10 9.59 -9.99
N ASN A 67 -7.91 9.39 -10.54
CA ASN A 67 -7.67 9.16 -11.95
C ASN A 67 -6.82 7.90 -12.10
N ARG A 68 -6.78 7.35 -13.31
CA ARG A 68 -5.99 6.16 -13.66
C ARG A 68 -4.55 6.20 -13.13
N GLY A 69 -3.90 7.37 -13.14
CA GLY A 69 -2.53 7.54 -12.68
C GLY A 69 -2.39 7.40 -11.16
N PHE A 70 -3.30 8.01 -10.39
CA PHE A 70 -3.37 7.89 -8.94
C PHE A 70 -3.70 6.46 -8.52
N THR A 71 -4.76 5.88 -9.08
CA THR A 71 -5.18 4.51 -8.77
C THR A 71 -4.08 3.48 -9.05
N ARG A 72 -3.33 3.61 -10.16
CA ARG A 72 -2.21 2.70 -10.48
C ARG A 72 -1.09 2.72 -9.44
N LYS A 73 -0.90 3.85 -8.75
CA LYS A 73 0.13 3.98 -7.71
C LYS A 73 -0.32 3.40 -6.38
N ASN A 74 -1.61 3.52 -6.04
CA ASN A 74 -2.15 3.16 -4.73
C ASN A 74 -2.78 1.77 -4.66
N VAL A 75 -3.17 1.22 -5.82
CA VAL A 75 -3.88 -0.07 -5.94
C VAL A 75 -3.06 -1.03 -6.80
N GLU A 76 -2.94 -2.29 -6.36
CA GLU A 76 -2.45 -3.39 -7.19
C GLU A 76 -3.64 -4.24 -7.65
N PHE A 77 -3.80 -4.39 -8.96
CA PHE A 77 -4.74 -5.35 -9.54
C PHE A 77 -4.01 -6.63 -9.86
N ILE A 78 -4.26 -7.65 -9.07
CA ILE A 78 -3.78 -9.00 -9.32
C ILE A 78 -4.81 -9.65 -10.22
N LYS A 79 -4.40 -9.95 -11.44
CA LYS A 79 -5.15 -10.68 -12.46
C LYS A 79 -4.30 -11.84 -12.97
N HIS A 80 -4.87 -12.76 -13.74
CA HIS A 80 -4.10 -13.78 -14.43
C HIS A 80 -2.97 -13.15 -15.28
N ASP A 81 -1.81 -13.81 -15.33
CA ASP A 81 -0.63 -13.34 -16.05
C ASP A 81 -0.85 -13.26 -17.56
N THR A 82 -0.23 -12.26 -18.17
CA THR A 82 0.02 -12.21 -19.63
C THR A 82 1.36 -12.87 -19.94
N TRP A 83 1.54 -13.46 -21.12
CA TRP A 83 2.79 -14.15 -21.52
C TRP A 83 4.08 -13.36 -21.22
N ILE A 84 4.09 -12.04 -21.43
CA ILE A 84 5.23 -11.15 -21.16
C ILE A 84 5.68 -11.17 -19.69
N GLN A 85 4.76 -11.39 -18.75
CA GLN A 85 5.05 -11.41 -17.31
C GLN A 85 5.79 -12.69 -16.88
N ARG A 86 5.81 -13.72 -17.73
CA ARG A 86 6.49 -14.99 -17.51
C ARG A 86 7.95 -14.99 -17.98
N VAL A 87 8.38 -13.95 -18.71
CA VAL A 87 9.75 -13.87 -19.29
C VAL A 87 10.78 -13.36 -18.27
N ILE A 88 10.37 -12.45 -17.38
CA ILE A 88 11.28 -11.89 -16.37
C ILE A 88 11.31 -12.84 -15.16
N PRO A 89 12.49 -13.31 -14.70
CA PRO A 89 12.52 -14.20 -13.55
C PRO A 89 11.98 -13.49 -12.30
N SER A 90 11.16 -14.21 -11.52
CA SER A 90 10.47 -13.69 -10.33
C SER A 90 11.36 -12.93 -9.36
N LYS A 91 12.54 -13.49 -9.09
CA LYS A 91 13.54 -12.94 -8.20
C LYS A 91 13.94 -11.52 -8.63
N TRP A 92 14.08 -11.29 -9.94
CA TRP A 92 14.37 -9.96 -10.47
C TRP A 92 13.19 -9.02 -10.29
N VAL A 93 11.95 -9.45 -10.54
CA VAL A 93 10.78 -8.60 -10.33
C VAL A 93 10.69 -8.10 -8.89
N LEU A 94 10.93 -8.98 -7.92
CA LEU A 94 10.91 -8.64 -6.49
C LEU A 94 12.08 -7.74 -6.10
N ILE A 95 13.30 -8.06 -6.51
CA ILE A 95 14.47 -7.23 -6.21
C ILE A 95 14.34 -5.85 -6.83
N LEU A 96 13.97 -5.77 -8.12
CA LEU A 96 13.76 -4.51 -8.81
C LEU A 96 12.66 -3.68 -8.13
N SER A 97 11.57 -4.32 -7.66
CA SER A 97 10.51 -3.60 -6.94
C SER A 97 11.01 -2.92 -5.66
N LEU A 98 11.94 -3.55 -4.91
CA LEU A 98 12.59 -2.92 -3.76
C LEU A 98 13.50 -1.76 -4.17
N LEU A 99 14.14 -1.81 -5.34
CA LEU A 99 14.93 -0.68 -5.82
C LEU A 99 14.06 0.54 -6.18
N PHE A 100 12.75 0.40 -6.29
CA PHE A 100 11.84 1.54 -6.38
C PHE A 100 11.35 2.05 -5.01
N ASP A 101 11.64 1.33 -3.92
CA ASP A 101 11.43 1.80 -2.55
C ASP A 101 12.61 2.70 -2.11
N GLN A 102 12.36 4.02 -2.05
CA GLN A 102 13.36 5.02 -1.69
C GLN A 102 13.92 4.83 -0.29
N ASN A 103 13.10 4.38 0.66
CA ASN A 103 13.54 4.14 2.04
C ASN A 103 14.51 2.95 2.09
N PHE A 104 14.20 1.89 1.35
CA PHE A 104 15.10 0.76 1.20
C PHE A 104 16.41 1.15 0.53
N LEU A 105 16.34 1.83 -0.63
CA LEU A 105 17.54 2.26 -1.36
C LEU A 105 18.48 3.08 -0.48
N ARG A 106 17.94 4.05 0.27
CA ARG A 106 18.72 4.90 1.18
C ARG A 106 19.40 4.09 2.26
N SER A 107 18.63 3.31 3.02
CA SER A 107 19.16 2.51 4.14
C SER A 107 20.22 1.52 3.67
N ALA A 108 19.98 0.84 2.54
CA ALA A 108 20.93 -0.10 1.96
C ALA A 108 22.20 0.60 1.45
N SER A 109 22.07 1.77 0.82
CA SER A 109 23.20 2.56 0.32
C SER A 109 24.06 3.07 1.48
N VAL A 110 23.46 3.65 2.52
CA VAL A 110 24.16 4.12 3.72
C VAL A 110 24.91 2.97 4.40
N LYS A 111 24.27 1.80 4.55
CA LYS A 111 24.92 0.61 5.13
C LYS A 111 26.09 0.12 4.28
N TYR A 112 25.95 0.11 2.96
CA TYR A 112 27.03 -0.26 2.03
C TYR A 112 28.20 0.73 2.14
N ILE A 113 27.93 2.04 2.11
CA ILE A 113 28.93 3.11 2.22
C ILE A 113 29.65 2.96 3.57
N GLY A 114 28.93 2.86 4.69
CA GLY A 114 29.51 2.71 6.02
C GLY A 114 30.50 1.56 6.09
N LYS A 115 30.09 0.35 5.68
CA LYS A 115 30.97 -0.83 5.71
C LYS A 115 32.14 -0.75 4.72
N LYS A 116 31.94 -0.15 3.56
CA LYS A 116 33.02 0.08 2.58
C LYS A 116 34.10 1.00 3.15
N TYR A 117 33.71 2.11 3.77
CA TYR A 117 34.66 3.09 4.29
C TYR A 117 35.29 2.67 5.62
N GLU A 118 34.57 1.93 6.48
CA GLU A 118 35.17 1.22 7.63
C GLU A 118 36.33 0.31 7.17
N TYR A 119 36.11 -0.46 6.09
CA TYR A 119 37.13 -1.32 5.51
C TYR A 119 38.32 -0.53 4.93
N LEU A 120 38.06 0.50 4.14
CA LEU A 120 39.11 1.31 3.53
C LEU A 120 39.96 2.04 4.59
N SER A 121 39.32 2.58 5.62
CA SER A 121 39.99 3.19 6.77
C SER A 121 40.89 2.19 7.50
N LEU A 122 40.40 0.97 7.77
CA LEU A 122 41.21 -0.11 8.36
C LEU A 122 42.41 -0.49 7.48
N VAL A 123 42.25 -0.55 6.16
CA VAL A 123 43.34 -0.87 5.23
C VAL A 123 44.39 0.24 5.24
N ALA A 124 43.95 1.50 5.29
CA ALA A 124 44.82 2.67 5.30
C ALA A 124 45.69 2.77 6.55
N SER A 125 45.22 2.27 7.70
CA SER A 125 46.01 2.29 8.94
C SER A 125 47.18 1.30 8.95
N LYS A 126 47.25 0.39 7.97
CA LYS A 126 48.36 -0.59 7.81
C LYS A 126 48.67 -1.42 9.07
N GLY A 127 47.69 -1.58 9.96
CA GLY A 127 47.84 -2.32 11.22
C GLY A 127 48.36 -1.50 12.40
N GLU A 128 48.61 -0.20 12.23
CA GLU A 128 48.96 0.70 13.32
C GLU A 128 47.74 0.96 14.22
N VAL A 129 47.89 0.72 15.52
CA VAL A 129 46.81 0.82 16.51
C VAL A 129 46.43 2.28 16.75
N ASN A 130 47.42 3.15 16.90
CA ASN A 130 47.23 4.57 17.18
C ASN A 130 46.54 5.29 16.02
N ASP A 131 47.01 5.12 14.77
CA ASP A 131 46.36 5.69 13.58
C ASP A 131 44.93 5.14 13.39
N LYS A 132 44.72 3.85 13.64
CA LYS A 132 43.37 3.26 13.59
C LYS A 132 42.44 3.92 14.62
N LYS A 133 42.89 4.12 15.86
CA LYS A 133 42.10 4.76 16.93
C LYS A 133 41.81 6.22 16.59
N LEU A 134 42.80 6.96 16.08
CA LEU A 134 42.63 8.33 15.59
C LEU A 134 41.55 8.41 14.50
N ARG A 135 41.64 7.57 13.46
CA ARG A 135 40.63 7.53 12.39
C ARG A 135 39.23 7.21 12.90
N GLN A 136 39.12 6.33 13.89
CA GLN A 136 37.83 6.00 14.54
C GLN A 136 37.27 7.19 15.32
N ASN A 137 38.11 7.87 16.10
CA ASN A 137 37.71 9.07 16.84
C ASN A 137 37.25 10.19 15.90
N ILE A 138 38.00 10.44 14.81
CA ILE A 138 37.62 11.42 13.79
C ILE A 138 36.29 11.02 13.12
N ASP A 139 36.11 9.76 12.73
CA ASP A 139 34.83 9.30 12.13
C ASP A 139 33.66 9.46 13.11
N ASN A 140 33.86 9.19 14.40
CA ASN A 140 32.85 9.39 15.43
C ASN A 140 32.51 10.88 15.60
N LEU A 141 33.50 11.76 15.76
CA LEU A 141 33.29 13.21 15.90
C LEU A 141 32.50 13.79 14.72
N ILE A 142 32.92 13.48 13.49
CA ILE A 142 32.22 13.95 12.28
C ILE A 142 30.81 13.35 12.21
N SER A 143 30.65 12.06 12.54
CA SER A 143 29.32 11.40 12.55
C SER A 143 28.38 12.03 13.57
N ASP A 144 28.86 12.27 14.79
CA ASP A 144 28.08 12.81 15.90
C ASP A 144 27.69 14.26 15.64
N TYR A 145 28.61 15.06 15.09
CA TYR A 145 28.31 16.40 14.60
C TYR A 145 27.17 16.40 13.57
N ILE A 146 27.30 15.60 12.49
CA ILE A 146 26.31 15.52 11.41
C ILE A 146 24.96 15.04 11.94
N ASN A 147 24.96 13.98 12.76
CA ASN A 147 23.74 13.39 13.31
C ASN A 147 23.02 14.37 14.24
N THR A 148 23.76 15.06 15.09
CA THR A 148 23.22 16.05 16.05
C THR A 148 22.60 17.21 15.29
N LYS A 149 23.36 17.85 14.38
CA LYS A 149 22.85 18.98 13.58
C LYS A 149 21.66 18.59 12.72
N THR A 150 21.71 17.41 12.08
CA THR A 150 20.59 16.88 11.30
C THR A 150 19.35 16.62 12.15
N ARG A 151 19.52 16.11 13.38
CA ARG A 151 18.41 15.84 14.31
C ARG A 151 17.79 17.14 14.85
N GLU A 152 18.61 18.13 15.19
CA GLU A 152 18.18 19.46 15.62
C GLU A 152 17.29 20.11 14.56
N GLU A 153 17.77 20.21 13.32
CA GLU A 153 17.02 20.76 12.18
C GLU A 153 15.72 19.97 11.92
N GLN A 154 15.79 18.63 11.91
CA GLN A 154 14.59 17.80 11.68
C GLN A 154 13.53 18.02 12.75
N LYS A 155 13.92 18.16 14.02
CA LYS A 155 13.00 18.41 15.12
C LYS A 155 12.37 19.80 14.98
N ALA A 156 13.18 20.83 14.77
CA ALA A 156 12.71 22.21 14.61
C ALA A 156 11.73 22.35 13.43
N LEU A 157 12.09 21.78 12.27
CA LEU A 157 11.19 21.73 11.11
C LEU A 157 9.89 20.99 11.44
N TYR A 158 9.97 19.82 12.07
CA TYR A 158 8.78 19.02 12.39
C TYR A 158 7.80 19.77 13.28
N ASP A 159 8.30 20.45 14.32
CA ASP A 159 7.49 21.23 15.24
C ASP A 159 6.81 22.41 14.51
N ALA A 160 7.58 23.19 13.74
CA ALA A 160 7.07 24.31 12.96
C ALA A 160 5.98 23.90 11.93
N ILE A 161 6.14 22.74 11.29
CA ILE A 161 5.18 22.23 10.29
C ILE A 161 3.91 21.71 10.92
N ASN A 162 4.01 21.06 12.08
CA ASN A 162 2.83 20.52 12.75
C ASN A 162 1.86 21.62 13.13
N ASP A 163 2.36 22.77 13.56
CA ASP A 163 1.50 23.91 13.87
C ASP A 163 0.84 24.48 12.63
N LEU A 164 1.54 24.53 11.48
CA LEU A 164 0.92 24.90 10.22
C LEU A 164 -0.11 23.87 9.73
N LYS A 165 0.13 22.57 9.94
CA LYS A 165 -0.85 21.52 9.64
C LYS A 165 -2.09 21.61 10.53
N LYS A 166 -1.93 21.96 11.82
CA LYS A 166 -3.05 22.26 12.74
C LYS A 166 -3.81 23.50 12.29
N HIS A 167 -3.12 24.56 11.90
CA HIS A 167 -3.72 25.78 11.32
C HIS A 167 -4.55 25.44 10.07
N ASN A 168 -4.01 24.64 9.15
CA ASN A 168 -4.72 24.18 7.96
C ASN A 168 -5.94 23.30 8.29
N GLN A 169 -5.88 22.51 9.36
CA GLN A 169 -7.04 21.76 9.85
C GLN A 169 -8.12 22.70 10.38
N LYS A 170 -7.75 23.72 11.15
CA LYS A 170 -8.69 24.73 11.66
C LYS A 170 -9.36 25.48 10.51
N LYS A 171 -8.57 25.97 9.55
CA LYS A 171 -9.08 26.62 8.34
C LYS A 171 -10.01 25.72 7.54
N TYR A 172 -9.68 24.43 7.38
CA TYR A 172 -10.60 23.49 6.74
C TYR A 172 -11.97 23.39 7.42
N LEU A 173 -12.01 23.38 8.76
CA LEU A 173 -13.24 23.31 9.54
C LEU A 173 -14.05 24.62 9.48
N GLU A 174 -13.37 25.76 9.35
CA GLU A 174 -13.98 27.08 9.18
C GLU A 174 -14.65 27.27 7.80
N ILE A 175 -14.41 26.39 6.82
CA ILE A 175 -15.03 26.54 5.49
C ILE A 175 -16.55 26.28 5.58
N PRO A 176 -17.41 27.23 5.15
CA PRO A 176 -18.86 27.09 5.19
C PRO A 176 -19.39 25.80 4.54
N GLU A 177 -20.41 25.16 5.12
CA GLU A 177 -20.99 23.88 4.65
C GLU A 177 -21.48 23.89 3.21
N GLN A 178 -21.94 25.04 2.72
CA GLN A 178 -22.35 25.27 1.33
C GLN A 178 -21.28 24.91 0.28
N TRP A 179 -19.99 24.92 0.65
CA TRP A 179 -18.94 24.52 -0.26
C TRP A 179 -18.88 23.01 -0.46
N PRO A 180 -18.75 22.52 -1.71
CA PRO A 180 -18.54 21.09 -1.98
C PRO A 180 -17.38 20.52 -1.17
N ILE A 181 -17.60 19.38 -0.52
CA ILE A 181 -16.60 18.71 0.32
C ILE A 181 -15.28 18.44 -0.43
N GLN A 182 -15.35 18.15 -1.73
CA GLN A 182 -14.19 17.92 -2.58
C GLN A 182 -13.31 19.16 -2.67
N ILE A 183 -13.91 20.34 -2.80
CA ILE A 183 -13.19 21.62 -2.83
C ILE A 183 -12.48 21.84 -1.48
N LYS A 184 -13.18 21.64 -0.37
CA LYS A 184 -12.63 21.80 0.99
C LYS A 184 -11.40 20.91 1.20
N LEU A 185 -11.54 19.63 0.89
CA LEU A 185 -10.48 18.63 1.06
C LEU A 185 -9.29 18.89 0.14
N LEU A 186 -9.55 19.26 -1.12
CA LEU A 186 -8.50 19.62 -2.08
C LEU A 186 -7.71 20.86 -1.64
N SER A 187 -8.38 21.90 -1.15
CA SER A 187 -7.71 23.10 -0.61
C SER A 187 -6.75 22.73 0.52
N LYS A 188 -7.25 22.01 1.53
CA LYS A 188 -6.41 21.53 2.65
C LYS A 188 -5.23 20.68 2.16
N ALA A 189 -5.48 19.76 1.23
CA ALA A 189 -4.45 18.86 0.70
C ALA A 189 -3.37 19.61 -0.10
N ILE A 190 -3.76 20.63 -0.88
CA ILE A 190 -2.83 21.50 -1.61
C ILE A 190 -1.93 22.27 -0.64
N GLU A 191 -2.52 22.87 0.39
CA GLU A 191 -1.77 23.65 1.38
C GLU A 191 -0.82 22.78 2.20
N ASN A 192 -1.28 21.64 2.69
CA ASN A 192 -0.41 20.67 3.37
C ASN A 192 0.73 20.17 2.47
N LEU A 193 0.47 19.95 1.18
CA LEU A 193 1.49 19.51 0.24
C LEU A 193 2.52 20.60 -0.09
N LYS A 194 2.11 21.88 -0.12
CA LYS A 194 3.03 23.02 -0.22
C LYS A 194 3.95 23.09 1.01
N THR A 195 3.38 22.95 2.21
CA THR A 195 4.16 22.89 3.45
C THR A 195 5.20 21.78 3.37
N GLU A 196 4.79 20.56 3.04
CA GLU A 196 5.71 19.42 2.91
C GLU A 196 6.79 19.58 1.83
N LEU A 197 6.51 20.39 0.80
CA LEU A 197 7.46 20.70 -0.25
C LEU A 197 8.47 21.76 0.23
N ARG A 198 8.01 22.79 0.91
CA ARG A 198 8.89 23.83 1.46
C ARG A 198 9.83 23.25 2.50
N THR A 199 9.33 22.40 3.39
CA THR A 199 10.15 21.62 4.33
C THR A 199 11.24 20.82 3.64
N ALA A 200 10.87 20.05 2.61
CA ALA A 200 11.84 19.23 1.90
C ALA A 200 12.91 20.09 1.21
N SER A 201 12.56 21.30 0.80
CA SER A 201 13.47 22.27 0.19
C SER A 201 14.42 22.90 1.22
N ILE A 202 13.92 23.28 2.40
CA ILE A 202 14.76 23.79 3.51
C ILE A 202 15.73 22.71 3.95
N MET A 203 15.24 21.49 4.18
CA MET A 203 16.09 20.35 4.54
C MET A 203 17.13 20.03 3.46
N LEU A 204 16.79 20.22 2.17
CA LEU A 204 17.74 20.05 1.08
C LEU A 204 18.85 21.10 1.16
N MET A 205 18.51 22.36 1.37
CA MET A 205 19.47 23.46 1.54
C MET A 205 20.37 23.25 2.76
N PHE A 206 19.80 22.83 3.89
CA PHE A 206 20.55 22.43 5.08
C PHE A 206 21.55 21.31 4.77
N GLN A 207 21.11 20.23 4.12
CA GLN A 207 22.00 19.10 3.78
C GLN A 207 23.08 19.46 2.76
N GLN A 208 22.80 20.37 1.82
CA GLN A 208 23.80 20.89 0.88
C GLN A 208 24.85 21.74 1.63
N THR A 209 24.41 22.63 2.51
CA THR A 209 25.32 23.45 3.32
C THR A 209 26.18 22.58 4.24
N LEU A 210 25.58 21.56 4.85
CA LEU A 210 26.32 20.58 5.66
C LEU A 210 27.34 19.80 4.82
N TRP A 211 27.00 19.44 3.58
CA TRP A 211 27.92 18.78 2.65
C TRP A 211 29.14 19.66 2.37
N ASP A 212 28.92 20.93 2.01
CA ASP A 212 29.98 21.88 1.68
C ASP A 212 30.93 22.08 2.88
N ASN A 213 30.39 22.22 4.08
CA ASN A 213 31.19 22.43 5.30
C ASN A 213 31.87 21.14 5.81
N VAL A 214 31.33 19.96 5.56
CA VAL A 214 32.02 18.70 5.86
C VAL A 214 33.14 18.44 4.84
N TYR A 215 32.98 18.89 3.60
CA TYR A 215 33.99 18.74 2.55
C TYR A 215 35.30 19.45 2.91
N THR A 216 35.23 20.66 3.50
CA THR A 216 36.41 21.44 3.91
C THR A 216 37.26 20.74 4.97
N LEU A 217 36.73 19.74 5.70
CA LEU A 217 37.51 18.92 6.65
C LEU A 217 38.58 18.05 5.96
N ASN A 218 38.53 17.88 4.64
CA ASN A 218 39.62 17.26 3.88
C ASN A 218 40.79 18.23 3.62
N GLU A 219 40.58 19.54 3.75
CA GLU A 219 41.54 20.59 3.42
C GLU A 219 42.37 21.01 4.65
N LEU A 220 42.26 20.30 5.77
CA LEU A 220 42.96 20.63 7.03
C LEU A 220 44.49 20.49 6.96
N ARG A 221 45.05 20.02 5.85
CA ARG A 221 46.49 19.81 5.68
C ARG A 221 47.30 21.09 5.88
N ASP A 222 46.78 22.23 5.45
CA ASP A 222 47.50 23.50 5.50
C ASP A 222 47.54 24.11 6.93
N ASN A 223 46.92 23.45 7.91
CA ASN A 223 46.81 23.94 9.28
C ASN A 223 47.92 23.46 10.24
N CYS A 224 48.86 22.58 9.83
CA CYS A 224 50.11 22.39 10.60
C CYS A 224 51.36 22.18 9.75
N SER A 225 52.47 22.70 10.26
CA SER A 225 53.80 22.61 9.67
C SER A 225 54.52 21.27 9.95
N CYS A 226 53.89 20.35 10.69
CA CYS A 226 54.52 19.12 11.17
C CYS A 226 55.02 18.22 10.02
N GLU A 227 54.25 18.11 8.91
CA GLU A 227 54.67 17.38 7.70
C GLU A 227 55.91 18.02 7.07
N TYR A 228 55.91 19.36 6.92
CA TYR A 228 57.01 20.11 6.33
C TYR A 228 58.28 19.99 7.17
N ASN A 229 58.16 20.15 8.49
CA ASN A 229 59.26 20.06 9.45
C ASN A 229 59.86 18.65 9.46
N ALA A 230 59.03 17.60 9.46
CA ALA A 230 59.51 16.22 9.41
C ALA A 230 60.24 15.91 8.09
N LYS A 231 59.76 16.43 6.95
CA LYS A 231 60.36 16.23 5.62
C LYS A 231 61.74 16.90 5.48
N HIS A 232 61.92 18.06 6.10
CA HIS A 232 63.17 18.85 6.04
C HIS A 232 64.08 18.66 7.27
N SER A 233 63.69 17.81 8.22
CA SER A 233 64.48 17.54 9.41
C SER A 233 65.87 16.96 9.07
N SER A 234 66.88 17.37 9.85
CA SER A 234 68.22 16.78 9.85
C SER A 234 68.22 15.34 10.40
N ASN A 235 67.20 14.94 11.16
CA ASN A 235 67.07 13.57 11.68
C ASN A 235 66.61 12.60 10.57
N LYS A 236 67.51 11.71 10.12
CA LYS A 236 67.24 10.72 9.06
C LYS A 236 66.07 9.77 9.39
N LYS A 237 65.84 9.42 10.66
CA LYS A 237 64.71 8.55 11.05
C LYS A 237 63.39 9.30 10.90
N LEU A 238 63.31 10.53 11.39
CA LEU A 238 62.14 11.39 11.25
C LEU A 238 61.82 11.71 9.78
N LYS A 239 62.87 12.00 9.00
CA LYS A 239 62.76 12.22 7.55
C LYS A 239 62.28 10.98 6.79
N LYS A 240 62.46 9.76 7.31
CA LYS A 240 61.87 8.53 6.73
C LYS A 240 60.40 8.35 7.12
N SER A 241 60.00 8.82 8.31
CA SER A 241 58.63 8.71 8.82
C SER A 241 57.73 9.90 8.48
N TRP A 242 58.21 10.90 7.73
CA TRP A 242 57.46 12.12 7.35
C TRP A 242 56.02 11.86 6.86
N LYS A 243 55.78 10.74 6.14
CA LYS A 243 54.45 10.35 5.66
C LYS A 243 53.43 10.07 6.77
N LYS A 244 53.87 9.83 8.01
CA LYS A 244 53.00 9.69 9.18
C LYS A 244 52.44 11.03 9.66
N PHE A 245 53.10 12.13 9.31
CA PHE A 245 52.67 13.49 9.66
C PHE A 245 51.67 14.11 8.67
N THR A 246 51.23 13.35 7.67
CA THR A 246 50.26 13.83 6.68
C THR A 246 48.83 13.76 7.25
N TYR A 247 48.00 14.76 6.93
CA TYR A 247 46.58 14.84 7.31
C TYR A 247 45.66 13.90 6.50
N GLN A 248 46.04 12.64 6.34
CA GLN A 248 45.27 11.65 5.56
C GLN A 248 44.22 10.90 6.40
N GLN A 249 44.15 11.17 7.70
CA GLN A 249 43.26 10.46 8.64
C GLN A 249 41.80 10.83 8.43
N THR A 250 41.51 12.07 8.05
CA THR A 250 40.15 12.57 7.79
C THR A 250 39.54 12.01 6.50
N TYR A 251 40.37 11.73 5.48
CA TYR A 251 39.91 11.42 4.12
C TYR A 251 38.79 10.39 4.02
N TYR A 252 38.92 9.23 4.68
CA TYR A 252 37.91 8.17 4.60
C TYR A 252 36.66 8.49 5.43
N ALA A 253 36.82 9.17 6.56
CA ALA A 253 35.69 9.61 7.39
C ALA A 253 34.86 10.67 6.65
N VAL A 254 35.50 11.71 6.13
CA VAL A 254 34.84 12.76 5.35
C VAL A 254 34.15 12.18 4.12
N ASN A 255 34.85 11.38 3.29
CA ASN A 255 34.24 10.78 2.10
C ASN A 255 33.09 9.81 2.40
N LYS A 256 33.13 9.10 3.53
CA LYS A 256 32.01 8.28 4.01
C LYS A 256 30.78 9.17 4.25
N GLN A 257 30.96 10.24 5.02
CA GLN A 257 29.88 11.13 5.40
C GLN A 257 29.33 11.93 4.23
N LEU A 258 30.19 12.47 3.36
CA LEU A 258 29.78 13.16 2.13
C LEU A 258 28.89 12.27 1.25
N LYS A 259 29.19 10.97 1.13
CA LYS A 259 28.35 10.03 0.39
C LYS A 259 27.02 9.73 1.07
N ILE A 260 26.99 9.69 2.40
CA ILE A 260 25.75 9.54 3.18
C ILE A 260 24.87 10.77 3.00
N ILE A 261 25.42 11.98 3.14
CA ILE A 261 24.72 13.25 2.91
C ILE A 261 24.25 13.33 1.46
N SER A 262 25.08 12.97 0.48
CA SER A 262 24.71 12.96 -0.94
C SER A 262 23.53 12.03 -1.23
N ALA A 263 23.49 10.84 -0.62
CA ALA A 263 22.34 9.94 -0.74
C ALA A 263 21.05 10.59 -0.19
N LYS A 264 21.15 11.38 0.89
CA LYS A 264 20.04 12.15 1.44
C LYS A 264 19.59 13.30 0.54
N ILE A 265 20.53 14.02 -0.06
CA ILE A 265 20.27 15.08 -1.05
C ILE A 265 19.50 14.54 -2.25
N VAL A 266 19.92 13.41 -2.82
CA VAL A 266 19.25 12.77 -3.96
C VAL A 266 17.82 12.34 -3.61
N GLU A 267 17.62 11.78 -2.41
CA GLU A 267 16.29 11.44 -1.89
C GLU A 267 15.39 12.68 -1.80
N LEU A 268 15.89 13.78 -1.21
CA LEU A 268 15.13 15.03 -1.06
C LEU A 268 14.76 15.63 -2.42
N ARG A 269 15.70 15.69 -3.37
CA ARG A 269 15.43 16.16 -4.75
C ARG A 269 14.34 15.33 -5.42
N THR A 270 14.43 14.01 -5.28
CA THR A 270 13.43 13.09 -5.84
C THR A 270 12.07 13.30 -5.18
N SER A 271 12.02 13.43 -3.85
CA SER A 271 10.80 13.72 -3.09
C SER A 271 10.15 15.03 -3.52
N ILE A 272 10.93 16.10 -3.66
CA ILE A 272 10.47 17.42 -4.14
C ILE A 272 9.86 17.30 -5.54
N PHE A 273 10.54 16.62 -6.47
CA PHE A 273 10.02 16.39 -7.82
C PHE A 273 8.65 15.67 -7.80
N HIS A 274 8.53 14.60 -7.02
CA HIS A 274 7.29 13.84 -6.90
C HIS A 274 6.16 14.65 -6.26
N LYS A 275 6.46 15.41 -5.20
CA LYS A 275 5.51 16.32 -4.53
C LYS A 275 5.05 17.44 -5.45
N ASN A 276 5.94 18.06 -6.22
CA ASN A 276 5.59 19.07 -7.23
C ASN A 276 4.61 18.52 -8.27
N ARG A 277 4.89 17.32 -8.81
CA ARG A 277 3.98 16.67 -9.77
C ARG A 277 2.60 16.41 -9.15
N LYS A 278 2.54 15.96 -7.90
CA LYS A 278 1.30 15.73 -7.15
C LYS A 278 0.55 17.05 -6.90
N LEU A 279 1.26 18.12 -6.55
CA LEU A 279 0.70 19.45 -6.33
C LEU A 279 0.02 19.99 -7.59
N ASN A 280 0.65 19.85 -8.75
CA ASN A 280 0.08 20.27 -10.03
C ASN A 280 -1.19 19.47 -10.38
N GLN A 281 -1.21 18.17 -10.08
CA GLN A 281 -2.41 17.34 -10.25
C GLN A 281 -3.55 17.80 -9.33
N PHE A 282 -3.24 18.11 -8.07
CA PHE A 282 -4.23 18.55 -7.09
C PHE A 282 -4.81 19.91 -7.46
N ARG A 283 -3.97 20.85 -7.91
CA ARG A 283 -4.41 22.15 -8.43
C ARG A 283 -5.32 22.01 -9.66
N ALA A 284 -4.96 21.14 -10.61
CA ALA A 284 -5.79 20.89 -11.78
C ALA A 284 -7.17 20.31 -11.41
N GLN A 285 -7.22 19.37 -10.46
CA GLN A 285 -8.47 18.80 -9.96
C GLN A 285 -9.30 19.84 -9.19
N TRP A 286 -8.65 20.63 -8.34
CA TRP A 286 -9.30 21.71 -7.59
C TRP A 286 -9.95 22.72 -8.52
N ASN A 287 -9.24 23.17 -9.55
CA ASN A 287 -9.78 24.05 -10.60
C ASN A 287 -10.98 23.41 -11.32
N PHE A 288 -10.92 22.11 -11.59
CA PHE A 288 -12.01 21.39 -12.23
C PHE A 288 -13.27 21.31 -11.36
N GLU A 289 -13.13 20.94 -10.08
CA GLU A 289 -14.27 20.88 -9.14
C GLU A 289 -14.86 22.27 -8.88
N PHE A 290 -14.03 23.30 -8.78
CA PHE A 290 -14.48 24.69 -8.70
C PHE A 290 -15.31 25.08 -9.92
N ARG A 291 -14.80 24.86 -11.13
CA ARG A 291 -15.56 25.15 -12.38
C ARG A 291 -16.85 24.36 -12.47
N LYS A 292 -16.86 23.10 -11.99
CA LYS A 292 -18.06 22.26 -11.94
C LYS A 292 -19.12 22.86 -11.02
N TYR A 293 -18.72 23.28 -9.81
CA TYR A 293 -19.60 23.89 -8.83
C TYR A 293 -20.20 25.21 -9.33
N LEU A 294 -19.35 26.10 -9.86
CA LEU A 294 -19.81 27.39 -10.39
C LEU A 294 -20.80 27.23 -11.55
N LYS A 295 -20.55 26.25 -12.45
CA LYS A 295 -21.52 25.91 -13.52
C LYS A 295 -22.84 25.39 -12.97
N ALA A 296 -22.83 24.61 -11.89
CA ALA A 296 -24.05 24.09 -11.28
C ALA A 296 -24.87 25.21 -10.62
N LEU A 297 -24.22 26.15 -9.92
CA LEU A 297 -24.88 27.34 -9.37
C LEU A 297 -25.52 28.19 -10.47
N ALA A 298 -24.79 28.44 -11.56
CA ALA A 298 -25.30 29.21 -12.70
C ALA A 298 -26.49 28.54 -13.43
N LEU A 299 -26.73 27.24 -13.20
CA LEU A 299 -27.91 26.54 -13.72
C LEU A 299 -29.11 26.58 -12.76
N LEU A 300 -28.87 26.83 -11.47
CA LEU A 300 -29.91 26.94 -10.44
C LEU A 300 -30.47 28.37 -10.36
N GLU A 301 -29.62 29.36 -10.63
CA GLU A 301 -30.07 30.74 -10.89
C GLU A 301 -30.73 30.74 -12.28
N ASN A 302 -32.07 30.78 -12.33
CA ASN A 302 -32.92 30.75 -13.54
C ASN A 302 -32.66 31.89 -14.57
N ASP A 303 -31.61 32.67 -14.39
CA ASP A 303 -31.37 33.90 -15.10
C ASP A 303 -30.36 33.68 -16.24
N LYS A 304 -30.89 33.42 -17.43
CA LYS A 304 -30.09 33.27 -18.67
C LYS A 304 -29.27 34.52 -19.04
N SER A 305 -29.38 35.62 -18.27
CA SER A 305 -28.76 36.91 -18.57
C SER A 305 -27.50 37.23 -17.75
N LYS A 306 -27.30 36.66 -16.57
CA LYS A 306 -26.08 36.90 -15.77
C LYS A 306 -25.03 35.86 -16.09
N ARG A 307 -24.18 36.16 -17.09
CA ARG A 307 -22.86 35.53 -17.17
C ARG A 307 -22.16 35.77 -15.83
N PHE A 308 -22.09 34.74 -15.00
CA PHE A 308 -21.35 34.72 -13.75
C PHE A 308 -19.98 35.39 -13.98
N THR A 309 -19.81 36.61 -13.48
CA THR A 309 -18.65 37.44 -13.85
C THR A 309 -17.39 36.93 -13.15
N TRP A 310 -16.22 37.09 -13.76
CA TRP A 310 -14.94 36.72 -13.12
C TRP A 310 -14.78 37.40 -11.75
N ALA A 311 -15.30 38.62 -11.59
CA ALA A 311 -15.29 39.36 -10.32
C ALA A 311 -16.12 38.69 -9.20
N GLU A 312 -17.28 38.11 -9.50
CA GLU A 312 -18.09 37.34 -8.53
C GLU A 312 -17.46 35.99 -8.19
N GLN A 313 -16.71 35.39 -9.14
CA GLN A 313 -15.89 34.20 -8.87
C GLN A 313 -14.73 34.51 -7.93
N ASP A 314 -14.11 35.68 -8.07
CA ASP A 314 -12.96 36.08 -7.25
C ASP A 314 -13.38 36.44 -5.82
N LYS A 315 -14.51 37.16 -5.63
CA LYS A 315 -15.08 37.39 -4.30
C LYS A 315 -15.46 36.09 -3.59
N LYS A 316 -16.07 35.12 -4.30
CA LYS A 316 -16.37 33.80 -3.71
C LYS A 316 -15.10 32.97 -3.41
N GLN A 317 -13.92 33.34 -3.94
CA GLN A 317 -12.65 32.66 -3.69
C GLN A 317 -11.77 33.33 -2.64
N GLU A 318 -12.15 34.51 -2.15
CA GLU A 318 -11.36 35.37 -1.26
C GLU A 318 -10.84 34.61 -0.02
N TYR A 319 -11.72 33.85 0.66
CA TYR A 319 -11.34 32.99 1.79
C TYR A 319 -10.15 32.04 1.46
N PHE A 320 -10.17 31.41 0.27
CA PHE A 320 -9.11 30.50 -0.15
C PHE A 320 -7.84 31.24 -0.59
N ILE A 321 -7.96 32.49 -1.04
CA ILE A 321 -6.81 33.35 -1.38
C ILE A 321 -6.12 33.81 -0.10
N ASP A 322 -6.88 34.26 0.90
CA ASP A 322 -6.34 34.73 2.17
C ASP A 322 -5.68 33.60 2.95
N TRP A 323 -6.31 32.42 3.01
CA TRP A 323 -5.68 31.24 3.57
C TRP A 323 -4.36 30.90 2.86
N ARG A 324 -4.33 31.00 1.53
CA ARG A 324 -3.10 30.79 0.73
C ARG A 324 -2.02 31.81 1.06
N LYS A 325 -2.36 33.09 1.18
CA LYS A 325 -1.43 34.18 1.52
C LYS A 325 -0.87 34.01 2.93
N ALA A 326 -1.74 33.75 3.91
CA ALA A 326 -1.33 33.52 5.30
C ALA A 326 -0.34 32.35 5.41
N ASN A 327 -0.66 31.20 4.79
CA ASN A 327 0.27 30.06 4.76
C ASN A 327 1.59 30.39 4.09
N GLN A 328 1.57 31.14 2.99
CA GLN A 328 2.79 31.52 2.28
C GLN A 328 3.68 32.39 3.16
N GLN A 329 3.10 33.37 3.87
CA GLN A 329 3.83 34.22 4.81
C GLN A 329 4.45 33.39 5.94
N THR A 330 3.68 32.54 6.61
CA THR A 330 4.20 31.66 7.67
C THR A 330 5.31 30.75 7.17
N LEU A 331 5.22 30.22 5.95
CA LEU A 331 6.27 29.39 5.35
C LEU A 331 7.57 30.18 5.08
N THR A 332 7.45 31.44 4.66
CA THR A 332 8.60 32.34 4.50
C THR A 332 9.25 32.65 5.85
N ASP A 333 8.45 32.90 6.89
CA ASP A 333 8.96 33.18 8.24
C ASP A 333 9.70 31.95 8.81
N ILE A 334 9.12 30.76 8.65
CA ILE A 334 9.78 29.50 9.05
C ILE A 334 11.12 29.36 8.35
N GLU A 335 11.17 29.56 7.03
CA GLU A 335 12.42 29.43 6.28
C GLU A 335 13.49 30.43 6.74
N ASN A 336 13.12 31.69 6.94
CA ASN A 336 14.06 32.71 7.42
C ASN A 336 14.61 32.34 8.79
N LYS A 337 13.73 31.87 9.69
CA LYS A 337 14.13 31.35 11.00
C LYS A 337 15.09 30.16 10.89
N GLN A 338 14.78 29.17 10.03
CA GLN A 338 15.68 28.02 9.85
C GLN A 338 17.04 28.40 9.26
N LYS A 339 17.07 29.38 8.35
CA LYS A 339 18.34 29.91 7.81
C LYS A 339 19.23 30.46 8.92
N GLN A 340 18.68 31.34 9.75
CA GLN A 340 19.41 32.01 10.83
C GLN A 340 19.82 31.05 11.96
N GLU A 341 18.92 30.17 12.41
CA GLU A 341 19.16 29.33 13.59
C GLU A 341 19.96 28.05 13.29
N PHE A 342 19.86 27.50 12.07
CA PHE A 342 20.41 26.18 11.78
C PHE A 342 21.37 26.14 10.59
N ILE A 343 21.19 26.97 9.55
CA ILE A 343 22.00 26.88 8.33
C ILE A 343 23.24 27.77 8.42
N GLU A 344 23.08 29.04 8.78
CA GLU A 344 24.20 29.97 8.97
C GLU A 344 25.21 29.48 10.04
N PRO A 345 24.78 28.91 11.18
CA PRO A 345 25.71 28.42 12.21
C PRO A 345 26.52 27.17 11.82
N ILE A 346 26.18 26.48 10.72
CA ILE A 346 26.93 25.29 10.26
C ILE A 346 28.40 25.64 10.07
N ARG A 347 28.71 26.79 9.46
CA ARG A 347 30.09 27.19 9.20
C ARG A 347 30.91 27.33 10.47
N ASN A 348 30.36 28.01 11.47
CA ASN A 348 31.05 28.23 12.74
C ASN A 348 31.24 26.92 13.52
N THR A 349 30.20 26.08 13.55
CA THR A 349 30.27 24.80 14.27
C THR A 349 31.16 23.78 13.56
N ALA A 350 31.25 23.80 12.22
CA ALA A 350 32.20 22.99 11.46
C ALA A 350 33.65 23.46 11.65
N LYS A 351 33.87 24.76 11.85
CA LYS A 351 35.19 25.29 12.22
C LYS A 351 35.64 24.77 13.59
N ALA A 352 34.77 24.81 14.60
CA ALA A 352 35.07 24.24 15.92
C ALA A 352 35.41 22.74 15.84
N LEU A 353 34.64 21.98 15.05
CA LEU A 353 34.96 20.57 14.76
C LEU A 353 36.33 20.40 14.08
N SER A 354 36.70 21.31 13.18
CA SER A 354 38.01 21.30 12.51
C SER A 354 39.14 21.46 13.51
N GLU A 355 39.00 22.39 14.46
CA GLU A 355 39.97 22.65 15.53
C GLU A 355 40.17 21.41 16.42
N GLU A 356 39.07 20.73 16.78
CA GLU A 356 39.11 19.49 17.56
C GLU A 356 39.80 18.34 16.79
N ILE A 357 39.53 18.20 15.49
CA ILE A 357 40.19 17.20 14.63
C ILE A 357 41.69 17.50 14.52
N ILE A 358 42.09 18.77 14.33
CA ILE A 358 43.49 19.18 14.26
C ILE A 358 44.20 18.82 15.57
N PHE A 359 43.57 19.08 16.72
CA PHE A 359 44.11 18.72 18.02
C PHE A 359 44.37 17.21 18.14
N LEU A 360 43.43 16.36 17.75
CA LEU A 360 43.62 14.90 17.76
C LEU A 360 44.77 14.44 16.84
N ILE A 361 44.92 15.08 15.68
CA ILE A 361 46.01 14.78 14.75
C ILE A 361 47.36 15.23 15.34
N HIS A 362 47.42 16.39 16.01
CA HIS A 362 48.63 16.84 16.71
C HIS A 362 49.03 15.89 17.83
N GLN A 363 48.10 15.45 18.66
CA GLN A 363 48.38 14.45 19.70
C GLN A 363 48.95 13.14 19.12
N TYR A 364 48.48 12.75 17.93
CA TYR A 364 49.05 11.61 17.23
C TYR A 364 50.46 11.90 16.71
N HIS A 365 50.70 13.08 16.12
CA HIS A 365 52.04 13.49 15.67
C HIS A 365 53.05 13.55 16.82
N GLU A 366 52.65 14.00 18.01
CA GLU A 366 53.48 13.96 19.22
C GLU A 366 53.89 12.52 19.57
N ARG A 367 52.96 11.56 19.49
CA ARG A 367 53.27 10.14 19.70
C ARG A 367 54.19 9.55 18.63
N VAL A 368 54.10 10.05 17.40
CA VAL A 368 55.04 9.67 16.33
C VAL A 368 56.44 10.21 16.64
N LEU A 369 56.55 11.40 17.25
CA LEU A 369 57.82 11.99 17.67
C LEU A 369 58.43 11.29 18.88
N SER A 370 57.62 10.82 19.83
CA SER A 370 58.06 10.06 21.01
C SER A 370 58.34 8.57 20.75
N ASP A 371 58.13 8.09 19.52
CA ASP A 371 58.30 6.68 19.10
C ASP A 371 57.38 5.68 19.85
N GLU A 372 56.24 6.15 20.36
CA GLU A 372 55.25 5.35 21.12
C GLU A 372 54.22 4.63 20.22
N LEU A 373 54.64 4.14 19.05
CA LEU A 373 53.72 3.59 18.06
C LEU A 373 53.51 2.07 18.20
N GLU A 374 52.25 1.67 18.41
CA GLU A 374 51.86 0.27 18.52
C GLU A 374 51.34 -0.31 17.19
N TYR A 375 51.70 -1.58 16.92
CA TYR A 375 51.28 -2.31 15.73
C TYR A 375 50.61 -3.64 16.07
N VAL A 376 49.51 -3.94 15.39
CA VAL A 376 48.85 -5.24 15.45
C VAL A 376 49.68 -6.27 14.69
N GLU A 377 49.77 -7.48 15.24
CA GLU A 377 50.38 -8.63 14.57
C GLU A 377 49.82 -8.84 13.15
N LYS A 378 50.72 -9.03 12.17
CA LYS A 378 50.39 -9.09 10.74
C LYS A 378 49.27 -10.10 10.42
N ARG A 379 49.31 -11.30 11.03
CA ARG A 379 48.30 -12.35 10.83
C ARG A 379 46.92 -11.91 11.34
N LYS A 380 46.86 -11.30 12.52
CA LYS A 380 45.63 -10.74 13.10
C LYS A 380 45.07 -9.64 12.20
N PHE A 381 45.91 -8.72 11.73
CA PHE A 381 45.49 -7.65 10.82
C PHE A 381 44.91 -8.18 9.49
N LEU A 382 45.54 -9.19 8.88
CA LEU A 382 45.02 -9.83 7.67
C LEU A 382 43.65 -10.49 7.88
N ASN A 383 43.44 -11.13 9.03
CA ASN A 383 42.16 -11.71 9.39
C ASN A 383 41.07 -10.65 9.56
N MET A 384 41.37 -9.55 10.26
CA MET A 384 40.46 -8.41 10.40
C MET A 384 40.08 -7.81 9.05
N LYS A 385 41.05 -7.64 8.15
CA LYS A 385 40.81 -7.16 6.77
C LYS A 385 39.86 -8.08 6.01
N LYS A 386 40.05 -9.40 6.08
CA LYS A 386 39.17 -10.38 5.43
C LYS A 386 37.75 -10.33 6.00
N GLN A 387 37.61 -10.26 7.32
CA GLN A 387 36.31 -10.18 7.99
C GLN A 387 35.54 -8.92 7.60
N LYS A 388 36.17 -7.74 7.70
CA LYS A 388 35.56 -6.47 7.31
C LYS A 388 35.18 -6.41 5.83
N LYS A 389 35.97 -7.01 4.94
CA LYS A 389 35.61 -7.11 3.51
C LYS A 389 34.34 -7.92 3.28
N LYS A 390 34.11 -9.00 4.05
CA LYS A 390 32.89 -9.84 3.94
C LYS A 390 31.62 -9.12 4.43
N GLU A 391 31.75 -8.15 5.34
CA GLU A 391 30.64 -7.32 5.83
C GLU A 391 30.10 -6.36 4.76
N ILE A 392 30.87 -6.06 3.70
CA ILE A 392 30.46 -5.18 2.61
C ILE A 392 29.45 -5.90 1.71
N LYS A 393 28.16 -5.62 1.92
CA LYS A 393 27.07 -6.16 1.10
C LYS A 393 26.56 -5.11 0.11
N SER A 394 26.54 -5.44 -1.19
CA SER A 394 25.93 -4.59 -2.21
C SER A 394 24.43 -4.37 -1.95
N VAL A 395 23.87 -3.28 -2.47
CA VAL A 395 22.42 -2.98 -2.36
C VAL A 395 21.59 -4.15 -2.88
N PHE A 396 22.02 -4.78 -3.98
CA PHE A 396 21.36 -5.97 -4.53
C PHE A 396 21.37 -7.15 -3.54
N LYS A 397 22.51 -7.46 -2.91
CA LYS A 397 22.59 -8.55 -1.93
C LYS A 397 21.70 -8.27 -0.71
N GLN A 398 21.65 -7.01 -0.25
CA GLN A 398 20.75 -6.59 0.81
C GLN A 398 19.27 -6.73 0.41
N ALA A 399 18.93 -6.48 -0.87
CA ALA A 399 17.58 -6.67 -1.39
C ALA A 399 17.17 -8.14 -1.40
N VAL A 400 18.08 -9.03 -1.81
CA VAL A 400 17.87 -10.49 -1.73
C VAL A 400 17.61 -10.91 -0.29
N GLU A 401 18.43 -10.48 0.66
CA GLU A 401 18.27 -10.79 2.09
C GLU A 401 16.93 -10.28 2.64
N LYS A 402 16.54 -9.03 2.30
CA LYS A 402 15.24 -8.47 2.70
C LYS A 402 14.08 -9.28 2.13
N MET A 403 14.16 -9.71 0.86
CA MET A 403 13.13 -10.53 0.23
C MET A 403 13.01 -11.90 0.88
N THR A 404 14.12 -12.59 1.16
CA THR A 404 14.09 -13.88 1.88
C THR A 404 13.43 -13.73 3.24
N ASN A 405 13.76 -12.66 3.98
CA ASN A 405 13.13 -12.38 5.27
C ASN A 405 11.62 -12.11 5.13
N SER A 406 11.20 -11.34 4.12
CA SER A 406 9.78 -11.09 3.84
C SER A 406 9.01 -12.38 3.50
N VAL A 407 9.60 -13.27 2.68
CA VAL A 407 8.98 -14.55 2.32
C VAL A 407 8.73 -15.41 3.56
N ASN A 408 9.75 -15.54 4.43
CA ASN A 408 9.63 -16.29 5.67
C ASN A 408 8.60 -15.64 6.62
N LYS A 409 8.66 -14.30 6.75
CA LYS A 409 7.77 -13.53 7.62
C LYS A 409 6.28 -13.68 7.26
N TYR A 410 5.96 -13.80 5.97
CA TYR A 410 4.59 -13.94 5.49
C TYR A 410 4.14 -15.38 5.30
N ASN A 411 4.94 -16.36 5.76
CA ASN A 411 4.69 -17.79 5.59
C ASN A 411 4.47 -18.21 4.11
N ILE A 412 5.15 -17.53 3.20
CA ILE A 412 5.04 -17.81 1.77
C ILE A 412 5.94 -18.99 1.44
N LYS A 413 5.33 -20.12 1.10
CA LYS A 413 6.04 -21.31 0.61
C LYS A 413 6.14 -21.26 -0.91
N PHE A 414 7.19 -20.65 -1.43
CA PHE A 414 7.52 -20.77 -2.84
C PHE A 414 8.17 -22.13 -3.10
N GLU A 415 7.51 -22.99 -3.88
CA GLU A 415 8.08 -24.28 -4.29
C GLU A 415 9.41 -24.15 -5.08
N TRP A 416 9.75 -22.96 -5.57
CA TRP A 416 10.81 -22.71 -6.55
C TRP A 416 11.75 -21.54 -6.21
N PHE A 417 11.63 -20.91 -5.05
CA PHE A 417 12.46 -19.73 -4.69
C PHE A 417 13.97 -20.06 -4.53
N ILE A 418 14.38 -21.32 -4.73
CA ILE A 418 15.76 -21.80 -4.58
C ILE A 418 16.32 -22.51 -5.83
N LYS A 419 15.50 -22.97 -6.80
CA LYS A 419 16.02 -23.64 -8.00
C LYS A 419 15.40 -23.10 -9.28
N SER A 420 16.27 -22.74 -10.20
CA SER A 420 16.03 -22.22 -11.55
C SER A 420 15.22 -23.19 -12.42
N GLY A 421 13.90 -23.23 -12.23
CA GLY A 421 13.00 -24.10 -12.98
C GLY A 421 11.63 -23.48 -13.20
N VAL A 422 11.21 -23.38 -14.46
CA VAL A 422 9.99 -22.73 -14.96
C VAL A 422 8.78 -23.64 -14.73
N LYS A 423 8.24 -23.69 -13.51
CA LYS A 423 6.86 -24.13 -13.26
C LYS A 423 6.15 -23.10 -12.39
N TYR A 424 5.43 -22.19 -13.04
CA TYR A 424 4.65 -21.16 -12.37
C TYR A 424 3.30 -21.75 -11.92
N LEU A 425 3.18 -22.16 -10.64
CA LEU A 425 1.84 -22.35 -10.06
C LEU A 425 1.12 -21.00 -9.96
N SER A 426 -0.20 -21.01 -10.21
CA SER A 426 -1.08 -19.84 -10.11
C SER A 426 -0.88 -19.07 -8.80
N LEU A 427 -0.77 -19.79 -7.69
CA LEU A 427 -0.56 -19.22 -6.36
C LEU A 427 0.79 -18.48 -6.20
N ASN A 428 1.86 -19.01 -6.80
CA ASN A 428 3.19 -18.38 -6.73
C ASN A 428 3.23 -17.02 -7.44
N ILE A 429 2.50 -16.89 -8.55
CA ILE A 429 2.34 -15.62 -9.26
C ILE A 429 1.58 -14.62 -8.38
N VAL A 430 0.53 -15.09 -7.70
CA VAL A 430 -0.25 -14.26 -6.77
C VAL A 430 0.66 -13.74 -5.64
N TYR A 431 1.45 -14.62 -5.00
CA TYR A 431 2.42 -14.23 -3.98
C TYR A 431 3.44 -13.20 -4.48
N LEU A 432 3.97 -13.40 -5.68
CA LEU A 432 4.90 -12.44 -6.27
C LEU A 432 4.28 -11.04 -6.44
N LYS A 433 3.03 -10.98 -6.91
CA LYS A 433 2.33 -9.70 -7.10
C LYS A 433 1.99 -9.04 -5.76
N ILE A 434 1.64 -9.81 -4.74
CA ILE A 434 1.44 -9.31 -3.37
C ILE A 434 2.74 -8.73 -2.81
N LEU A 435 3.85 -9.47 -2.87
CA LEU A 435 5.15 -9.00 -2.39
C LEU A 435 5.62 -7.74 -3.13
N LYS A 436 5.44 -7.70 -4.45
CA LYS A 436 5.70 -6.50 -5.25
C LYS A 436 4.84 -5.32 -4.80
N ALA A 437 3.56 -5.53 -4.52
CA ALA A 437 2.66 -4.48 -4.04
C ALA A 437 3.12 -3.94 -2.67
N ILE A 438 3.50 -4.83 -1.75
CA ILE A 438 4.08 -4.48 -0.45
C ILE A 438 5.36 -3.63 -0.63
N ASN A 439 6.28 -4.07 -1.49
CA ASN A 439 7.52 -3.33 -1.75
C ASN A 439 7.26 -1.94 -2.34
N LEU A 440 6.20 -1.79 -3.15
CA LEU A 440 5.78 -0.51 -3.72
C LEU A 440 4.87 0.29 -2.78
N SER A 441 4.75 -0.11 -1.50
CA SER A 441 3.92 0.56 -0.48
C SER A 441 2.44 0.72 -0.86
N LYS A 442 1.90 -0.24 -1.62
CA LYS A 442 0.47 -0.24 -1.99
C LYS A 442 -0.36 -0.83 -0.86
N ARG A 443 -1.41 -0.10 -0.45
CA ARG A 443 -2.32 -0.53 0.63
C ARG A 443 -3.51 -1.35 0.12
N ASN A 444 -3.87 -1.18 -1.14
CA ASN A 444 -5.06 -1.79 -1.72
C ASN A 444 -4.66 -2.88 -2.71
N ILE A 445 -5.06 -4.12 -2.46
CA ILE A 445 -4.82 -5.26 -3.34
C ILE A 445 -6.16 -5.81 -3.80
N ILE A 446 -6.39 -5.82 -5.12
CA ILE A 446 -7.63 -6.30 -5.73
C ILE A 446 -7.31 -7.58 -6.52
N PHE A 447 -7.88 -8.70 -6.11
CA PHE A 447 -7.83 -9.96 -6.84
C PHE A 447 -8.99 -10.00 -7.82
N SER A 448 -8.71 -10.11 -9.12
CA SER A 448 -9.75 -10.21 -10.15
C SER A 448 -9.85 -11.63 -10.67
N ASN A 449 -10.92 -12.32 -10.29
CA ASN A 449 -11.30 -13.66 -10.72
C ASN A 449 -10.12 -14.66 -10.59
N ILE A 450 -9.37 -14.57 -9.49
CA ILE A 450 -8.19 -15.43 -9.22
C ILE A 450 -8.59 -16.72 -8.53
N THR A 451 -9.60 -16.64 -7.66
CA THR A 451 -10.19 -17.73 -6.88
C THR A 451 -10.48 -18.96 -7.73
N LYS A 452 -11.18 -18.81 -8.85
CA LYS A 452 -11.50 -19.89 -9.80
C LYS A 452 -10.31 -20.61 -10.44
N HIS A 453 -9.10 -20.08 -10.28
CA HIS A 453 -7.86 -20.65 -10.81
C HIS A 453 -6.99 -21.28 -9.71
N LEU A 454 -7.45 -21.29 -8.47
CA LEU A 454 -6.79 -21.88 -7.32
C LEU A 454 -7.56 -23.12 -6.88
N SER A 455 -6.85 -24.18 -6.54
CA SER A 455 -7.44 -25.29 -5.78
C SER A 455 -7.82 -24.83 -4.37
N GLU A 456 -8.72 -25.54 -3.71
CA GLU A 456 -9.13 -25.28 -2.32
C GLU A 456 -7.91 -25.17 -1.38
N LYS A 457 -6.93 -26.05 -1.54
CA LYS A 457 -5.67 -26.03 -0.78
C LYS A 457 -4.85 -24.77 -1.04
N GLU A 458 -4.69 -24.38 -2.31
CA GLU A 458 -3.96 -23.16 -2.68
C GLU A 458 -4.67 -21.90 -2.17
N PHE A 459 -6.00 -21.91 -2.20
CA PHE A 459 -6.81 -20.82 -1.69
C PHE A 459 -6.70 -20.66 -0.18
N PHE A 460 -6.75 -21.77 0.57
CA PHE A 460 -6.49 -21.76 2.01
C PHE A 460 -5.10 -21.21 2.34
N GLN A 461 -4.07 -21.63 1.59
CA GLN A 461 -2.71 -21.10 1.74
C GLN A 461 -2.63 -19.59 1.44
N LEU A 462 -3.34 -19.11 0.41
CA LEU A 462 -3.45 -17.69 0.11
C LEU A 462 -4.08 -16.92 1.28
N PHE A 463 -5.17 -17.44 1.85
CA PHE A 463 -5.84 -16.81 2.98
C PHE A 463 -4.98 -16.76 4.24
N GLU A 464 -4.25 -17.83 4.57
CA GLU A 464 -3.29 -17.83 5.67
C GLU A 464 -2.15 -16.82 5.45
N THR A 465 -1.66 -16.71 4.21
CA THR A 465 -0.69 -15.68 3.83
C THR A 465 -1.26 -14.27 4.02
N ILE A 466 -2.49 -14.02 3.57
CA ILE A 466 -3.18 -12.73 3.74
C ILE A 466 -3.34 -12.39 5.23
N LYS A 467 -3.72 -13.35 6.08
CA LYS A 467 -3.80 -13.16 7.54
C LYS A 467 -2.45 -12.77 8.13
N SER A 468 -1.37 -13.47 7.75
CA SER A 468 -0.01 -13.16 8.20
C SER A 468 0.46 -11.77 7.74
N ILE A 469 0.13 -11.38 6.51
CA ILE A 469 0.43 -10.04 5.99
C ILE A 469 -0.31 -8.98 6.79
N LYS A 470 -1.61 -9.17 7.06
CA LYS A 470 -2.41 -8.22 7.85
C LYS A 470 -1.85 -7.99 9.25
N HIS A 471 -1.32 -9.02 9.90
CA HIS A 471 -0.69 -8.89 11.22
C HIS A 471 0.51 -7.91 11.20
N HIS A 472 1.22 -7.83 10.06
CA HIS A 472 2.39 -6.98 9.90
C HIS A 472 2.12 -5.67 9.15
N HIS A 473 1.00 -5.60 8.43
CA HIS A 473 0.57 -4.47 7.60
C HIS A 473 -0.91 -4.20 7.86
N LEU A 474 -1.21 -3.64 9.03
CA LEU A 474 -2.58 -3.42 9.51
C LEU A 474 -3.45 -2.58 8.56
N LEU A 475 -2.83 -1.72 7.76
CA LEU A 475 -3.54 -0.85 6.81
C LEU A 475 -3.77 -1.48 5.43
N MET A 476 -3.35 -2.73 5.21
CA MET A 476 -3.47 -3.38 3.91
C MET A 476 -4.82 -4.07 3.75
N THR A 477 -5.54 -3.69 2.70
CA THR A 477 -6.90 -4.13 2.41
C THR A 477 -6.92 -5.01 1.17
N PHE A 478 -7.68 -6.10 1.24
CA PHE A 478 -7.78 -7.10 0.18
C PHE A 478 -9.21 -7.14 -0.35
N ILE A 479 -9.38 -6.98 -1.65
CA ILE A 479 -10.69 -6.99 -2.30
C ILE A 479 -10.70 -8.14 -3.30
N PHE A 480 -11.60 -9.10 -3.11
CA PHE A 480 -11.85 -10.18 -4.06
C PHE A 480 -13.00 -9.77 -4.98
N LEU A 481 -12.70 -9.67 -6.26
CA LEU A 481 -13.66 -9.37 -7.31
C LEU A 481 -13.89 -10.63 -8.14
N ASN A 482 -15.01 -11.30 -7.88
CA ASN A 482 -15.37 -12.60 -8.42
C ASN A 482 -16.58 -12.49 -9.35
N ASP A 483 -16.63 -13.35 -10.36
CA ASP A 483 -17.75 -13.50 -11.29
C ASP A 483 -18.80 -14.51 -10.80
N SER A 484 -18.50 -15.28 -9.76
CA SER A 484 -19.43 -16.24 -9.16
C SER A 484 -19.43 -16.17 -7.64
N ILE A 485 -20.58 -16.48 -7.04
CA ILE A 485 -20.72 -16.66 -5.59
C ILE A 485 -20.01 -17.93 -5.10
N GLU A 486 -19.80 -18.89 -6.00
CA GLU A 486 -19.09 -20.15 -5.75
C GLU A 486 -17.63 -19.94 -5.30
N ASP A 487 -17.05 -18.82 -5.72
CA ASP A 487 -15.67 -18.43 -5.50
C ASP A 487 -15.44 -17.63 -4.20
N VAL A 488 -16.50 -17.35 -3.44
CA VAL A 488 -16.43 -16.58 -2.19
C VAL A 488 -15.94 -17.49 -1.06
N TYR A 489 -14.92 -17.05 -0.32
CA TYR A 489 -14.29 -17.85 0.74
C TYR A 489 -15.19 -18.09 1.94
N ASN A 490 -15.96 -17.08 2.32
CA ASN A 490 -16.76 -17.11 3.54
C ASN A 490 -18.15 -16.53 3.24
N LEU A 491 -19.09 -17.43 2.99
CA LEU A 491 -20.46 -17.13 2.66
C LEU A 491 -21.32 -16.76 3.89
N ASP A 492 -20.74 -16.74 5.09
CA ASP A 492 -21.42 -16.22 6.28
C ASP A 492 -21.50 -14.69 6.32
N LYS A 493 -20.56 -14.03 5.65
CA LYS A 493 -20.44 -12.57 5.70
C LYS A 493 -21.31 -11.94 4.62
N LYS A 494 -21.71 -10.69 4.87
CA LYS A 494 -22.27 -9.85 3.81
C LYS A 494 -21.21 -9.61 2.75
N ILE A 495 -21.63 -9.56 1.49
CA ILE A 495 -20.77 -9.29 0.35
C ILE A 495 -21.39 -8.21 -0.53
N TYR A 496 -20.60 -7.60 -1.40
CA TYR A 496 -21.13 -6.66 -2.38
C TYR A 496 -21.64 -7.40 -3.61
N PHE A 497 -22.90 -7.13 -3.99
CA PHE A 497 -23.56 -7.77 -5.13
C PHE A 497 -24.36 -6.73 -5.94
N VAL A 498 -24.57 -7.00 -7.23
CA VAL A 498 -25.38 -6.12 -8.08
C VAL A 498 -26.85 -6.46 -7.92
N ASN A 499 -27.57 -5.58 -7.26
CA ASN A 499 -29.01 -5.69 -7.14
C ASN A 499 -29.66 -4.96 -8.33
N ASN A 500 -30.44 -5.70 -9.11
CA ASN A 500 -31.29 -5.15 -10.16
C ASN A 500 -32.68 -4.95 -9.54
N GLN A 501 -32.94 -3.78 -8.99
CA GLN A 501 -34.26 -3.44 -8.43
C GLN A 501 -35.09 -2.74 -9.50
N LEU A 502 -36.37 -3.11 -9.60
CA LEU A 502 -37.36 -2.35 -10.36
C LEU A 502 -37.67 -1.09 -9.56
N GLU A 503 -37.35 0.09 -10.10
CA GLU A 503 -37.74 1.37 -9.51
C GLU A 503 -38.97 1.86 -10.29
N VAL A 504 -40.11 1.95 -9.61
CA VAL A 504 -41.34 2.50 -10.21
C VAL A 504 -41.23 4.03 -10.12
N LYS A 505 -41.01 4.68 -11.27
CA LYS A 505 -41.11 6.13 -11.35
C LYS A 505 -42.58 6.55 -11.52
N PRO A 506 -42.98 7.72 -11.00
CA PRO A 506 -44.36 8.21 -11.07
C PRO A 506 -44.88 8.43 -12.51
N GLU A 507 -43.99 8.46 -13.50
CA GLU A 507 -44.30 8.63 -14.93
C GLU A 507 -43.88 7.37 -15.72
N THR A 508 -44.74 6.35 -15.66
CA THR A 508 -44.97 5.26 -16.65
C THR A 508 -43.82 4.51 -17.34
N GLN A 509 -42.58 4.53 -16.85
CA GLN A 509 -41.56 3.57 -17.30
C GLN A 509 -40.91 2.86 -16.11
N GLN A 510 -41.09 1.54 -16.06
CA GLN A 510 -40.33 0.66 -15.16
C GLN A 510 -38.89 0.65 -15.66
N GLU A 511 -37.97 1.30 -14.93
CA GLU A 511 -36.54 1.20 -15.19
C GLU A 511 -35.90 0.24 -14.18
N ILE A 512 -35.15 -0.74 -14.68
CA ILE A 512 -34.32 -1.60 -13.86
C ILE A 512 -33.08 -0.81 -13.46
N LYS A 513 -32.97 -0.50 -12.17
CA LYS A 513 -31.81 0.17 -11.61
C LYS A 513 -30.77 -0.84 -11.16
N GLN A 514 -29.57 -0.72 -11.71
CA GLN A 514 -28.45 -1.63 -11.44
C GLN A 514 -27.54 -1.01 -10.38
N GLU A 515 -27.73 -1.41 -9.11
CA GLU A 515 -26.99 -0.89 -7.95
C GLU A 515 -26.06 -1.94 -7.35
N LEU A 516 -24.76 -1.62 -7.24
CA LEU A 516 -23.83 -2.42 -6.43
C LEU A 516 -23.92 -1.98 -4.96
N LYS A 517 -24.29 -2.89 -4.06
CA LYS A 517 -24.35 -2.66 -2.61
C LYS A 517 -24.04 -3.90 -1.80
N GLU A 518 -23.74 -3.72 -0.52
CA GLU A 518 -23.52 -4.82 0.43
C GLU A 518 -24.86 -5.49 0.76
N MET A 519 -24.90 -6.83 0.69
CA MET A 519 -26.10 -7.64 0.92
C MET A 519 -25.76 -8.93 1.68
N PRO A 520 -26.69 -9.45 2.52
CA PRO A 520 -26.61 -10.80 3.06
C PRO A 520 -26.60 -11.87 1.96
N ILE A 521 -25.80 -12.93 2.13
CA ILE A 521 -25.68 -14.02 1.16
C ILE A 521 -27.01 -14.75 0.93
N ILE A 522 -27.81 -14.92 1.98
CA ILE A 522 -29.14 -15.54 1.89
C ILE A 522 -30.04 -14.81 0.88
N ASP A 523 -30.03 -13.47 0.88
CA ASP A 523 -30.82 -12.64 -0.04
C ASP A 523 -30.29 -12.75 -1.48
N ILE A 524 -28.97 -12.85 -1.64
CA ILE A 524 -28.33 -13.02 -2.96
C ILE A 524 -28.74 -14.37 -3.56
N PHE A 525 -28.74 -15.45 -2.78
CA PHE A 525 -29.23 -16.76 -3.25
C PHE A 525 -30.70 -16.72 -3.64
N ASP A 526 -31.54 -16.04 -2.85
CA ASP A 526 -32.95 -15.87 -3.21
C ASP A 526 -33.12 -15.13 -4.56
N ILE A 527 -32.31 -14.09 -4.82
CA ILE A 527 -32.33 -13.37 -6.10
C ILE A 527 -31.89 -14.28 -7.26
N LEU A 528 -30.75 -14.97 -7.12
CA LEU A 528 -30.19 -15.82 -8.18
C LEU A 528 -31.11 -16.99 -8.53
N LEU A 529 -31.73 -17.62 -7.52
CA LEU A 529 -32.64 -18.75 -7.71
C LEU A 529 -34.00 -18.29 -8.28
N LYS A 530 -34.51 -17.11 -7.88
CA LYS A 530 -35.74 -16.52 -8.45
C LYS A 530 -35.61 -16.23 -9.94
N ARG A 531 -34.44 -15.81 -10.40
CA ARG A 531 -34.18 -15.55 -11.82
C ARG A 531 -33.86 -16.81 -12.62
N SER A 532 -33.78 -17.97 -11.98
CA SER A 532 -33.31 -19.23 -12.59
C SER A 532 -31.90 -19.14 -13.19
N GLU A 533 -31.10 -18.15 -12.73
CA GLU A 533 -29.71 -17.94 -13.16
C GLU A 533 -28.77 -18.96 -12.53
N ASN A 534 -29.23 -19.69 -11.49
CA ASN A 534 -28.51 -20.76 -10.83
C ASN A 534 -29.37 -22.02 -10.69
N SER A 535 -28.86 -23.18 -11.12
CA SER A 535 -29.59 -24.46 -11.12
C SER A 535 -29.34 -25.31 -9.87
N ILE A 536 -28.93 -24.68 -8.77
CA ILE A 536 -28.62 -25.35 -7.51
C ILE A 536 -29.90 -25.65 -6.74
N ASN A 537 -29.91 -26.78 -6.01
CA ASN A 537 -31.04 -27.23 -5.19
C ASN A 537 -32.36 -27.23 -5.95
N LYS A 538 -32.29 -27.62 -7.22
CA LYS A 538 -33.44 -27.78 -8.10
C LYS A 538 -33.93 -29.23 -7.98
N ILE A 539 -35.17 -29.40 -7.53
CA ILE A 539 -35.80 -30.72 -7.38
C ILE A 539 -37.12 -30.74 -8.14
N SER A 540 -37.39 -31.83 -8.86
CA SER A 540 -38.66 -32.00 -9.56
C SER A 540 -39.80 -32.31 -8.59
N TYR A 541 -40.99 -31.77 -8.85
CA TYR A 541 -42.21 -32.12 -8.13
C TYR A 541 -43.32 -32.57 -9.07
N GLU A 542 -44.23 -33.39 -8.54
CA GLU A 542 -45.50 -33.78 -9.16
C GLU A 542 -46.66 -33.35 -8.26
N LEU A 543 -47.71 -32.75 -8.82
CA LEU A 543 -48.88 -32.34 -8.06
C LEU A 543 -49.76 -33.57 -7.73
N ILE A 544 -50.07 -33.76 -6.45
CA ILE A 544 -50.97 -34.83 -5.99
C ILE A 544 -52.38 -34.26 -5.78
N ASP A 545 -52.46 -33.07 -5.16
CA ASP A 545 -53.70 -32.35 -4.86
C ASP A 545 -53.43 -30.83 -4.88
N LYS A 546 -54.47 -29.98 -4.85
CA LYS A 546 -54.39 -28.52 -5.04
C LYS A 546 -53.26 -27.82 -4.26
N ASN A 547 -52.95 -28.29 -3.05
CA ASN A 547 -51.89 -27.76 -2.19
C ASN A 547 -50.85 -28.82 -1.77
N GLN A 548 -50.80 -29.98 -2.44
CA GLN A 548 -49.91 -31.08 -2.07
C GLN A 548 -49.05 -31.51 -3.26
N ILE A 549 -47.74 -31.47 -3.06
CA ILE A 549 -46.78 -31.96 -4.04
C ILE A 549 -46.07 -33.21 -3.56
N LYS A 550 -45.75 -34.07 -4.52
CA LYS A 550 -44.83 -35.18 -4.38
C LYS A 550 -43.44 -34.69 -4.74
N ILE A 551 -42.52 -34.80 -3.80
CA ILE A 551 -41.09 -34.67 -4.07
C ILE A 551 -40.46 -36.01 -3.73
N GLN A 552 -39.96 -36.72 -4.74
CA GLN A 552 -39.49 -38.10 -4.62
C GLN A 552 -40.58 -39.00 -4.03
N ASP A 553 -40.32 -39.73 -2.93
CA ASP A 553 -41.31 -40.58 -2.26
C ASP A 553 -42.03 -39.89 -1.08
N ARG A 554 -41.87 -38.57 -0.94
CA ARG A 554 -42.43 -37.78 0.17
C ARG A 554 -43.54 -36.85 -0.32
N ARG A 555 -44.60 -36.75 0.48
CA ARG A 555 -45.69 -35.78 0.28
C ARG A 555 -45.38 -34.52 1.08
N TRP A 556 -45.58 -33.36 0.48
CA TRP A 556 -45.34 -32.07 1.11
C TRP A 556 -46.50 -31.11 0.85
N ILE A 557 -46.96 -30.45 1.92
CA ILE A 557 -48.14 -29.57 1.88
C ILE A 557 -47.66 -28.11 1.73
N LEU A 558 -47.99 -27.49 0.59
CA LEU A 558 -47.70 -26.10 0.27
C LEU A 558 -49.00 -25.30 0.17
N ASN A 559 -49.39 -24.68 1.27
CA ASN A 559 -50.58 -23.83 1.30
C ASN A 559 -50.30 -22.50 0.56
N ASN A 560 -51.30 -22.02 -0.19
CA ASN A 560 -51.31 -20.72 -0.89
C ASN A 560 -50.32 -20.58 -2.06
N CYS A 561 -50.01 -21.67 -2.78
CA CYS A 561 -49.19 -21.64 -4.00
C CYS A 561 -50.00 -22.09 -5.22
N ILE A 562 -49.89 -21.40 -6.35
CA ILE A 562 -50.45 -21.86 -7.63
C ILE A 562 -49.41 -22.76 -8.29
N LEU A 563 -49.71 -24.05 -8.43
CA LEU A 563 -48.77 -25.07 -8.88
C LEU A 563 -49.24 -25.69 -10.21
N LYS A 564 -48.28 -26.02 -11.08
CA LYS A 564 -48.56 -26.79 -12.30
C LYS A 564 -48.62 -28.28 -11.97
N SER A 565 -49.08 -29.09 -12.94
CA SER A 565 -49.12 -30.55 -12.78
C SER A 565 -47.76 -31.14 -12.42
N ASN A 566 -46.69 -30.70 -13.10
CA ASN A 566 -45.31 -31.04 -12.79
C ASN A 566 -44.45 -29.78 -12.90
N GLY A 567 -43.33 -29.72 -12.18
CA GLY A 567 -42.42 -28.59 -12.25
C GLY A 567 -41.16 -28.75 -11.42
N PHE A 568 -40.51 -27.63 -11.10
CA PHE A 568 -39.32 -27.61 -10.27
C PHE A 568 -39.45 -26.66 -9.09
N VAL A 569 -38.94 -27.08 -7.92
CA VAL A 569 -38.78 -26.23 -6.75
C VAL A 569 -37.29 -25.93 -6.55
N PHE A 570 -36.96 -24.67 -6.28
CA PHE A 570 -35.61 -24.21 -5.98
C PHE A 570 -35.49 -23.84 -4.51
N PHE A 571 -34.51 -24.41 -3.81
CA PHE A 571 -34.30 -24.16 -2.38
C PHE A 571 -33.06 -23.33 -2.09
N ASN A 572 -33.19 -22.35 -1.21
CA ASN A 572 -32.05 -21.59 -0.72
C ASN A 572 -31.17 -22.47 0.20
N PRO A 573 -29.87 -22.66 -0.10
CA PRO A 573 -28.98 -23.52 0.69
C PRO A 573 -28.78 -23.05 2.15
N PHE A 574 -29.03 -21.77 2.45
CA PHE A 574 -28.93 -21.20 3.80
C PHE A 574 -30.18 -21.44 4.66
N LYS A 575 -31.27 -21.90 4.06
CA LYS A 575 -32.56 -22.13 4.72
C LYS A 575 -32.87 -23.61 4.94
N ILE A 576 -31.94 -24.50 4.58
CA ILE A 576 -32.03 -25.95 4.80
C ILE A 576 -31.48 -26.28 6.19
N SER A 577 -32.25 -27.02 7.00
CA SER A 577 -31.94 -27.35 8.38
C SER A 577 -31.52 -28.82 8.53
N LEU A 578 -30.69 -29.12 9.54
CA LEU A 578 -30.42 -30.48 10.01
C LEU A 578 -31.30 -30.89 11.19
N GLU A 579 -31.95 -29.90 11.81
CA GLU A 579 -32.85 -30.10 12.94
C GLU A 579 -34.28 -30.11 12.44
N PHE A 580 -35.07 -31.04 12.98
CA PHE A 580 -36.50 -31.09 12.79
C PHE A 580 -37.15 -29.90 13.50
N LYS A 581 -37.93 -29.08 12.77
CA LYS A 581 -38.61 -27.90 13.32
C LYS A 581 -40.12 -28.05 13.28
N ASP A 582 -40.68 -28.49 12.16
CA ASP A 582 -42.12 -28.61 11.95
C ASP A 582 -42.46 -29.97 11.29
N PRO A 583 -43.53 -30.66 11.72
CA PRO A 583 -44.04 -31.85 11.04
C PRO A 583 -44.38 -31.64 9.55
N ASN A 584 -44.62 -30.40 9.12
CA ASN A 584 -44.87 -30.05 7.72
C ASN A 584 -43.58 -29.79 6.91
N ASP A 585 -42.39 -29.89 7.50
CA ASP A 585 -41.13 -29.73 6.77
C ASP A 585 -40.89 -30.93 5.83
N LEU A 586 -40.39 -30.66 4.62
CA LEU A 586 -39.95 -31.73 3.73
C LEU A 586 -38.69 -32.38 4.30
N CYS A 587 -38.78 -33.68 4.57
CA CYS A 587 -37.70 -34.47 5.15
C CYS A 587 -37.06 -35.38 4.11
N LEU A 588 -35.79 -35.13 3.78
CA LEU A 588 -35.03 -35.87 2.77
C LEU A 588 -33.87 -36.65 3.42
N GLU A 589 -33.84 -37.96 3.20
CA GLU A 589 -32.67 -38.80 3.51
C GLU A 589 -31.62 -38.60 2.41
N VAL A 590 -30.44 -38.14 2.80
CA VAL A 590 -29.36 -37.83 1.86
C VAL A 590 -28.04 -38.47 2.29
N LYS A 591 -27.15 -38.66 1.33
CA LYS A 591 -25.78 -39.14 1.54
C LYS A 591 -24.79 -38.02 1.21
N ILE A 592 -23.87 -37.72 2.12
CA ILE A 592 -22.87 -36.67 1.93
C ILE A 592 -21.87 -37.08 0.84
N ILE A 593 -21.59 -36.17 -0.09
CA ILE A 593 -20.62 -36.34 -1.18
C ILE A 593 -19.64 -35.18 -1.24
N LYS A 594 -18.41 -35.42 -1.71
CA LYS A 594 -17.47 -34.34 -1.99
C LYS A 594 -17.90 -33.56 -3.23
N SER A 595 -17.89 -32.23 -3.12
CA SER A 595 -18.13 -31.31 -4.22
C SER A 595 -17.11 -30.18 -4.18
N LYS A 596 -16.51 -29.87 -5.33
CA LYS A 596 -15.59 -28.73 -5.51
C LYS A 596 -16.31 -27.47 -6.01
N LYS A 597 -17.64 -27.49 -6.04
CA LYS A 597 -18.45 -26.39 -6.60
C LYS A 597 -18.30 -25.10 -5.81
N TYR A 598 -18.18 -25.17 -4.48
CA TYR A 598 -18.00 -24.02 -3.61
C TYR A 598 -16.64 -24.07 -2.94
N VAL A 599 -16.02 -22.91 -2.78
CA VAL A 599 -14.72 -22.79 -2.09
C VAL A 599 -14.89 -22.70 -0.56
N ASP A 600 -16.04 -22.21 -0.08
CA ASP A 600 -16.35 -22.21 1.36
C ASP A 600 -16.56 -23.64 1.87
N LYS A 601 -15.73 -24.05 2.84
CA LYS A 601 -15.75 -25.37 3.47
C LYS A 601 -17.04 -25.68 4.26
N PHE A 602 -17.84 -24.67 4.58
CA PHE A 602 -19.11 -24.83 5.30
C PHE A 602 -20.31 -25.04 4.36
N MET A 603 -20.10 -24.98 3.05
CA MET A 603 -21.09 -25.35 2.06
C MET A 603 -20.95 -26.85 1.73
N HIS A 604 -21.88 -27.64 2.25
CA HIS A 604 -21.86 -29.09 2.09
C HIS A 604 -22.67 -29.51 0.86
N CYS A 605 -22.35 -30.67 0.30
CA CYS A 605 -23.10 -31.27 -0.80
C CYS A 605 -23.55 -32.67 -0.40
N ALA A 606 -24.83 -32.96 -0.63
CA ALA A 606 -25.41 -34.26 -0.41
C ALA A 606 -26.16 -34.71 -1.67
N ILE A 607 -26.32 -36.02 -1.80
CA ILE A 607 -27.08 -36.64 -2.88
C ILE A 607 -28.30 -37.37 -2.30
N THR A 608 -29.45 -37.17 -2.91
CA THR A 608 -30.70 -37.86 -2.57
C THR A 608 -30.72 -39.27 -3.14
N LYS A 609 -31.73 -40.08 -2.77
CA LYS A 609 -31.96 -41.42 -3.35
C LYS A 609 -32.09 -41.37 -4.88
N ASN A 610 -32.71 -40.32 -5.40
CA ASN A 610 -32.93 -40.12 -6.85
C ASN A 610 -31.73 -39.46 -7.57
N LYS A 611 -30.54 -39.45 -6.93
CA LYS A 611 -29.31 -38.88 -7.47
C LYS A 611 -29.33 -37.35 -7.69
N GLU A 612 -30.27 -36.63 -7.07
CA GLU A 612 -30.30 -35.16 -7.10
C GLU A 612 -29.32 -34.59 -6.08
N LYS A 613 -28.57 -33.54 -6.46
CA LYS A 613 -27.60 -32.89 -5.58
C LYS A 613 -28.25 -31.73 -4.82
N ILE A 614 -28.10 -31.76 -3.50
CA ILE A 614 -28.56 -30.71 -2.59
C ILE A 614 -27.33 -30.12 -1.88
N TYR A 615 -27.21 -28.81 -1.95
CA TYR A 615 -26.24 -27.99 -1.24
C TYR A 615 -26.91 -27.34 -0.04
N PHE A 616 -26.23 -27.34 1.10
CA PHE A 616 -26.73 -26.70 2.31
C PHE A 616 -25.57 -26.14 3.12
N TYR A 617 -25.81 -25.01 3.79
CA TYR A 617 -24.80 -24.32 4.57
C TYR A 617 -24.88 -24.76 6.04
N ASN A 618 -23.78 -25.26 6.61
CA ASN A 618 -23.70 -25.60 8.02
C ASN A 618 -22.28 -25.40 8.57
N LYS A 619 -22.18 -24.67 9.69
CA LYS A 619 -20.92 -24.39 10.37
C LYS A 619 -20.64 -25.25 11.60
N ASP A 620 -21.70 -25.71 12.24
CA ASP A 620 -21.64 -26.32 13.56
C ASP A 620 -21.24 -27.80 13.48
N LYS A 621 -21.51 -28.43 12.33
CA LYS A 621 -21.17 -29.83 12.08
C LYS A 621 -20.21 -29.97 10.89
N THR A 622 -19.21 -30.83 11.07
CA THR A 622 -18.40 -31.36 9.96
C THR A 622 -18.91 -32.73 9.58
N PHE A 623 -18.98 -33.01 8.28
CA PHE A 623 -19.52 -34.26 7.77
C PHE A 623 -18.42 -35.13 7.16
N ILE A 624 -18.57 -36.44 7.30
CA ILE A 624 -17.69 -37.42 6.66
C ILE A 624 -18.30 -37.82 5.31
N GLU A 625 -17.46 -38.02 4.30
CA GLU A 625 -17.91 -38.50 3.00
C GLU A 625 -18.62 -39.86 3.14
N ASN A 626 -19.75 -40.03 2.45
CA ASN A 626 -20.66 -41.17 2.53
C ASN A 626 -21.52 -41.27 3.81
N GLU A 627 -21.41 -40.34 4.76
CA GLU A 627 -22.32 -40.26 5.90
C GLU A 627 -23.77 -40.06 5.42
N LYS A 628 -24.73 -40.78 6.02
CA LYS A 628 -26.16 -40.54 5.80
C LYS A 628 -26.66 -39.51 6.80
N THR A 629 -27.45 -38.55 6.32
CA THR A 629 -28.07 -37.54 7.18
C THR A 629 -29.47 -37.17 6.68
N MET A 630 -30.23 -36.47 7.52
CA MET A 630 -31.57 -35.99 7.18
C MET A 630 -31.53 -34.48 6.99
N LEU A 631 -32.08 -34.00 5.87
CA LEU A 631 -32.29 -32.59 5.63
C LEU A 631 -33.77 -32.25 5.83
N TYR A 632 -34.03 -31.19 6.57
CA TYR A 632 -35.37 -30.64 6.80
C TYR A 632 -35.49 -29.31 6.04
N ILE A 633 -36.47 -29.24 5.14
CA ILE A 633 -36.70 -28.10 4.25
C ILE A 633 -38.08 -27.52 4.55
N ASN A 634 -38.09 -26.32 5.14
CA ASN A 634 -39.31 -25.57 5.41
C ASN A 634 -39.79 -24.82 4.16
N LYS A 635 -41.09 -24.48 4.08
CA LYS A 635 -41.67 -23.65 3.00
C LYS A 635 -40.92 -22.32 2.79
N ASN A 636 -40.38 -21.72 3.85
CA ASN A 636 -39.62 -20.47 3.78
C ASN A 636 -38.27 -20.63 3.03
N ALA A 637 -37.80 -21.88 2.86
CA ALA A 637 -36.62 -22.20 2.08
C ALA A 637 -36.85 -22.14 0.56
N ILE A 638 -38.10 -22.12 0.11
CA ILE A 638 -38.45 -22.03 -1.31
C ILE A 638 -38.11 -20.62 -1.81
N SER A 639 -37.19 -20.54 -2.77
CA SER A 639 -36.88 -19.28 -3.45
C SER A 639 -37.73 -19.09 -4.71
N ASN A 640 -38.06 -20.18 -5.41
CA ASN A 640 -38.84 -20.15 -6.65
C ASN A 640 -39.54 -21.49 -6.94
N ILE A 641 -40.66 -21.45 -7.65
CA ILE A 641 -41.40 -22.62 -8.17
C ILE A 641 -41.74 -22.36 -9.64
N ILE A 642 -41.43 -23.29 -10.55
CA ILE A 642 -41.63 -23.13 -12.01
C ILE A 642 -42.43 -24.27 -12.61
#